data_AF-A0AAW0MKC4-F1
#
_entry.id   AF-A0AAW0MKC4-F1
#
_cell.length_a   1.000
_cell.length_b   1.000
_cell.length_c   1.000
_cell.angle_alpha   90.00
_cell.angle_beta   90.00
_cell.angle_gamma   90.00
#
_symmetry.space_group_name_H-M   'P 1'
#
loop_
_entity.id
_entity.type
_entity.pdbx_description
1 polymer ?
#
loop_
_entity_poly.entity_id
_entity_poly.type
_entity_poly.pdbx_seq_one_letter_code
_entity_poly.pdbx_strand_id
1 'polypeptide(L)'
;MDFDETARDNTRAILEALEKAGGDMDRFLRDPEVRVPIFPCPLPPEKNPVLTTDLDGLVVELSSLTCVSAAMHFLFLDHNRVQPHWHMLKKHLRTQEYSSEELKLWHVVHGVRLGYVDGGYSLQLSFVPDKPGPCSSQPLDKTRMSHYTTRALQSVVTILKQRMAGLDASDLSRPTVQKNVLTDLTKVAICHQDQKWLLAQLDSAIQEATIYPRGLRFMVTLVRLGQKDPMTVELYKVVDPLHHVVALSVHVACNIRSSDGHVDLMWSRRLVNSVCGRTGYVYTNQSVTEAANYASNTDHKSVDVGPAVWGLFRDVRGGYGVEGLLNFVQLYCDGPHRHQTPYYKHPVSGILATNGVLHKNTNRAMEQRAQKYLSHFKDLGMKGAAVLTARVEGLLLYCGRDVPRTLYSECLIDTNKVAELVAKRPALLPFLSTENEDVRGFRKELVPLELALEEYHHGQPRTPAHGHFSVSLETSSTNARSLTRTRGILGLAPHTSAGIGLSPPSLTIWTSNEVQQKHAAQLFTLAGSLSANEAVIGRHMIRALLKYVSYGVDEDDTVEALSRPLPLTKARPKDSVEYPALVFRRAIEMVREAGRDPALALLEGLRSFQMKFFPLLRFRDFKGGKRLQWNQKDFVEVREQGAPVSVATRAESLTEKVLQELMARELTGQGHLEIYQSHGMPWMSVLLTRMPREVTYMSMSPAWPS
;
A
#
# COMPACT_ATOMS: atom_id res chain seq x y z
N MET A 1 -36.02 -21.75 10.79
CA MET A 1 -35.00 -22.43 9.99
C MET A 1 -34.10 -23.12 10.99
N ASP A 2 -33.90 -24.43 10.85
CA ASP A 2 -33.00 -25.18 11.73
C ASP A 2 -31.55 -24.71 11.52
N PHE A 3 -30.75 -24.69 12.58
CA PHE A 3 -29.39 -24.15 12.55
C PHE A 3 -28.47 -25.01 11.66
N ASP A 4 -28.55 -26.35 11.80
CA ASP A 4 -27.72 -27.28 11.04
C ASP A 4 -28.13 -27.33 9.56
N GLU A 5 -29.43 -27.24 9.30
CA GLU A 5 -29.97 -27.09 7.94
C GLU A 5 -29.47 -25.80 7.29
N THR A 6 -29.51 -24.68 8.02
CA THR A 6 -29.00 -23.38 7.53
C THR A 6 -27.50 -23.46 7.22
N ALA A 7 -26.71 -24.09 8.09
CA ALA A 7 -25.27 -24.29 7.87
C ALA A 7 -25.00 -25.08 6.59
N ARG A 8 -25.74 -26.17 6.38
CA ARG A 8 -25.67 -27.00 5.18
C ARG A 8 -26.08 -26.24 3.93
N ASP A 9 -27.15 -25.47 3.99
CA ASP A 9 -27.68 -24.72 2.85
C ASP A 9 -26.76 -23.56 2.46
N ASN A 10 -26.24 -22.80 3.42
CA ASN A 10 -25.26 -21.74 3.19
C ASN A 10 -23.99 -22.28 2.53
N THR A 11 -23.44 -23.39 3.05
CA THR A 11 -22.27 -24.03 2.44
C THR A 11 -22.57 -24.56 1.04
N ARG A 12 -23.68 -25.28 0.86
CA ARG A 12 -24.08 -25.84 -0.45
C ARG A 12 -24.28 -24.77 -1.50
N ALA A 13 -24.92 -23.65 -1.16
CA ALA A 13 -25.18 -22.57 -2.10
C ALA A 13 -23.89 -21.97 -2.69
N ILE A 14 -22.82 -21.84 -1.89
CA ILE A 14 -21.52 -21.37 -2.37
C ILE A 14 -20.88 -22.39 -3.30
N LEU A 15 -20.89 -23.67 -2.91
CA LEU A 15 -20.31 -24.73 -3.71
C LEU A 15 -21.02 -24.90 -5.05
N GLU A 16 -22.35 -24.92 -5.07
CA GLU A 16 -23.15 -25.02 -6.29
C GLU A 16 -22.86 -23.85 -7.24
N ALA A 17 -22.66 -22.64 -6.70
CA ALA A 17 -22.33 -21.48 -7.51
C ALA A 17 -20.92 -21.59 -8.12
N LEU A 18 -19.95 -22.11 -7.37
CA LEU A 18 -18.61 -22.41 -7.88
C LEU A 18 -18.62 -23.55 -8.91
N GLU A 19 -19.42 -24.60 -8.69
CA GLU A 19 -19.60 -25.69 -9.65
C GLU A 19 -20.24 -25.23 -10.95
N LYS A 20 -21.22 -24.31 -10.89
CA LYS A 20 -21.79 -23.67 -12.09
C LYS A 20 -20.76 -22.87 -12.88
N ALA A 21 -19.75 -22.32 -12.21
CA ALA A 21 -18.59 -21.71 -12.85
C ALA A 21 -17.56 -22.74 -13.39
N GLY A 22 -17.87 -24.05 -13.31
CA GLY A 22 -16.98 -25.12 -13.75
C GLY A 22 -15.83 -25.40 -12.79
N GLY A 23 -15.94 -24.95 -11.53
CA GLY A 23 -14.83 -25.01 -10.56
C GLY A 23 -13.70 -24.02 -10.86
N ASP A 24 -13.89 -23.12 -11.83
CA ASP A 24 -12.95 -22.07 -12.17
C ASP A 24 -13.25 -20.81 -11.35
N MET A 25 -12.31 -20.46 -10.47
CA MET A 25 -12.42 -19.32 -9.58
C MET A 25 -12.41 -17.97 -10.33
N ASP A 26 -11.65 -17.85 -11.42
CA ASP A 26 -11.63 -16.61 -12.22
C ASP A 26 -12.98 -16.41 -12.92
N ARG A 27 -13.57 -17.49 -13.43
CA ARG A 27 -14.93 -17.44 -14.00
C ARG A 27 -15.98 -17.13 -12.94
N PHE A 28 -15.91 -17.76 -11.76
CA PHE A 28 -16.82 -17.53 -10.65
C PHE A 28 -16.84 -16.05 -10.23
N LEU A 29 -15.67 -15.43 -10.16
CA LEU A 29 -15.52 -14.03 -9.75
C LEU A 29 -15.88 -13.01 -10.81
N ARG A 30 -15.70 -13.36 -12.08
CA ARG A 30 -16.03 -12.49 -13.21
C ARG A 30 -17.50 -12.48 -13.57
N ASP A 31 -18.26 -13.49 -13.14
CA ASP A 31 -19.66 -13.63 -13.49
C ASP A 31 -20.55 -12.68 -12.66
N PRO A 32 -21.10 -11.61 -13.26
CA PRO A 32 -21.92 -10.63 -12.54
C PRO A 32 -23.30 -11.19 -12.12
N GLU A 33 -23.70 -12.35 -12.66
CA GLU A 33 -24.98 -12.99 -12.38
C GLU A 33 -24.89 -14.02 -11.24
N VAL A 34 -23.69 -14.36 -10.76
CA VAL A 34 -23.53 -15.25 -9.60
C VAL A 34 -24.07 -14.55 -8.35
N ARG A 35 -25.22 -15.05 -7.89
CA ARG A 35 -25.87 -14.62 -6.63
C ARG A 35 -26.03 -15.82 -5.73
N VAL A 36 -25.31 -15.82 -4.61
CA VAL A 36 -25.40 -16.87 -3.61
C VAL A 36 -26.32 -16.41 -2.48
N PRO A 37 -27.48 -17.06 -2.27
CA PRO A 37 -28.33 -16.73 -1.14
C PRO A 37 -27.68 -17.26 0.15
N ILE A 38 -27.47 -16.35 1.12
CA ILE A 38 -26.88 -16.66 2.42
C ILE A 38 -27.85 -16.22 3.50
N PHE A 39 -28.16 -17.12 4.44
CA PHE A 39 -29.21 -16.93 5.42
C PHE A 39 -28.66 -16.89 6.85
N PRO A 40 -29.01 -15.84 7.63
CA PRO A 40 -28.73 -15.82 9.05
C PRO A 40 -29.76 -16.60 9.84
N CYS A 41 -29.31 -17.25 10.91
CA CYS A 41 -30.18 -17.99 11.82
C CYS A 41 -29.80 -17.74 13.29
N PRO A 42 -30.75 -17.94 14.21
CA PRO A 42 -30.45 -18.01 15.64
C PRO A 42 -29.68 -19.28 15.97
N LEU A 43 -28.82 -19.22 17.00
CA LEU A 43 -28.17 -20.39 17.59
C LEU A 43 -29.00 -20.84 18.80
N PRO A 44 -29.83 -21.89 18.67
CA PRO A 44 -30.76 -22.27 19.72
C PRO A 44 -30.02 -22.79 20.96
N PRO A 45 -30.57 -22.60 22.17
CA PRO A 45 -29.92 -23.03 23.42
C PRO A 45 -29.61 -24.53 23.46
N GLU A 46 -30.46 -25.34 22.81
CA GLU A 46 -30.33 -26.80 22.69
C GLU A 46 -29.03 -27.22 21.98
N LYS A 47 -28.45 -26.35 21.16
CA LYS A 47 -27.15 -26.57 20.51
C LYS A 47 -25.96 -26.22 21.41
N ASN A 48 -26.21 -25.87 22.68
CA ASN A 48 -25.20 -25.58 23.70
C ASN A 48 -24.06 -24.68 23.17
N PRO A 49 -24.32 -23.38 22.88
CA PRO A 49 -23.27 -22.48 22.44
C PRO A 49 -22.09 -22.51 23.41
N VAL A 50 -20.89 -22.76 22.90
CA VAL A 50 -19.68 -22.75 23.72
C VAL A 50 -19.21 -21.30 23.80
N LEU A 51 -19.44 -20.69 24.96
CA LEU A 51 -19.04 -19.32 25.27
C LEU A 51 -17.79 -19.32 26.13
N THR A 52 -16.74 -18.65 25.67
CA THR A 52 -15.48 -18.51 26.42
C THR A 52 -15.10 -17.04 26.48
N THR A 53 -14.75 -16.56 27.66
CA THR A 53 -14.38 -15.17 27.89
C THR A 53 -12.88 -15.04 28.08
N ASP A 54 -12.29 -13.96 27.58
CA ASP A 54 -10.86 -13.69 27.75
C ASP A 54 -10.57 -12.20 27.93
N LEU A 55 -9.39 -11.90 28.45
CA LEU A 55 -8.83 -10.55 28.49
C LEU A 55 -7.84 -10.44 27.33
N ASP A 56 -8.22 -9.70 26.28
CA ASP A 56 -7.43 -9.54 25.06
C ASP A 56 -6.30 -8.50 25.24
N GLY A 57 -6.44 -7.63 26.23
CA GLY A 57 -5.41 -6.65 26.54
C GLY A 57 -5.75 -5.63 27.61
N LEU A 58 -4.70 -4.96 28.08
CA LEU A 58 -4.70 -3.98 29.15
C LEU A 58 -3.81 -2.80 28.79
N VAL A 59 -4.29 -1.60 29.09
CA VAL A 59 -3.50 -0.37 29.08
C VAL A 59 -3.66 0.31 30.43
N VAL A 60 -2.56 0.51 31.14
CA VAL A 60 -2.53 1.12 32.47
C VAL A 60 -1.78 2.44 32.38
N GLU A 61 -2.45 3.57 32.60
CA GLU A 61 -1.79 4.88 32.74
C GLU A 61 -1.30 5.04 34.18
N LEU A 62 -0.02 5.37 34.32
CA LEU A 62 0.65 5.49 35.61
C LEU A 62 0.89 6.97 35.95
N SER A 63 0.68 7.32 37.21
CA SER A 63 1.05 8.66 37.72
C SER A 63 2.54 8.76 38.04
N SER A 64 3.21 7.63 38.24
CA SER A 64 4.65 7.54 38.54
C SER A 64 5.19 6.19 38.09
N LEU A 65 6.43 6.16 37.58
CA LEU A 65 7.14 4.91 37.28
C LEU A 65 7.43 4.05 38.52
N THR A 66 7.46 4.66 39.70
CA THR A 66 7.81 3.96 40.96
C THR A 66 6.75 2.94 41.41
N CYS A 67 5.55 2.98 40.82
CA CYS A 67 4.49 2.03 41.13
C CYS A 67 4.64 0.67 40.43
N VAL A 68 5.57 0.53 39.48
CA VAL A 68 5.84 -0.74 38.78
C VAL A 68 6.52 -1.72 39.74
N SER A 69 5.77 -2.73 40.18
CA SER A 69 6.21 -3.74 41.14
C SER A 69 6.77 -5.00 40.45
N ALA A 70 6.24 -5.36 39.28
CA ALA A 70 6.77 -6.46 38.48
C ALA A 70 8.19 -6.17 37.98
N ALA A 71 8.99 -7.23 37.82
CA ALA A 71 10.40 -7.07 37.47
C ALA A 71 10.57 -6.51 36.05
N MET A 72 11.58 -5.66 35.91
CA MET A 72 12.03 -5.08 34.65
C MET A 72 13.53 -5.31 34.56
N HIS A 73 13.98 -6.03 33.53
CA HIS A 73 15.40 -6.42 33.41
C HIS A 73 16.24 -5.40 32.66
N PHE A 74 15.62 -4.65 31.74
CA PHE A 74 16.31 -3.68 30.90
C PHE A 74 15.47 -2.42 30.71
N LEU A 75 16.14 -1.27 30.80
CA LEU A 75 15.63 0.04 30.40
C LEU A 75 16.32 0.48 29.10
N PHE A 76 15.54 1.00 28.16
CA PHE A 76 15.99 1.50 26.87
C PHE A 76 15.67 3.00 26.76
N LEU A 77 16.70 3.85 26.71
CA LEU A 77 16.55 5.29 26.53
C LEU A 77 17.23 5.75 25.23
N ASP A 78 16.77 5.19 24.11
CA ASP A 78 17.22 5.59 22.77
C ASP A 78 16.18 6.48 22.09
N HIS A 79 16.50 7.77 21.99
CA HIS A 79 15.65 8.79 21.37
C HIS A 79 15.54 8.63 19.84
N ASN A 80 16.34 7.75 19.21
CA ASN A 80 16.22 7.41 17.79
C ASN A 80 15.11 6.39 17.52
N ARG A 81 14.52 5.80 18.57
CA ARG A 81 13.45 4.78 18.48
C ARG A 81 12.05 5.36 18.63
N VAL A 82 11.91 6.67 18.46
CA VAL A 82 10.60 7.34 18.51
C VAL A 82 9.69 6.80 17.41
N GLN A 83 8.48 6.42 17.78
CA GLN A 83 7.50 5.79 16.88
C GLN A 83 6.07 6.28 17.17
N PRO A 84 5.15 6.19 16.20
CA PRO A 84 3.75 6.58 16.41
C PRO A 84 3.07 5.71 17.49
N HIS A 85 2.39 6.33 18.44
CA HIS A 85 1.70 5.63 19.55
C HIS A 85 0.17 5.69 19.46
N TRP A 86 -0.41 6.41 18.50
CA TRP A 86 -1.87 6.58 18.36
C TRP A 86 -2.64 5.25 18.34
N HIS A 87 -2.22 4.26 17.54
CA HIS A 87 -2.95 2.99 17.40
C HIS A 87 -3.08 2.21 18.70
N MET A 88 -2.11 2.38 19.61
CA MET A 88 -2.09 1.78 20.93
C MET A 88 -2.99 2.54 21.91
N LEU A 89 -3.03 3.87 21.80
CA LEU A 89 -3.71 4.75 22.76
C LEU A 89 -5.16 5.09 22.40
N LYS A 90 -5.54 5.04 21.11
CA LYS A 90 -6.86 5.50 20.62
C LYS A 90 -8.07 4.92 21.33
N LYS A 91 -7.91 3.69 21.83
CA LYS A 91 -8.93 2.91 22.55
C LYS A 91 -8.90 3.23 24.06
N HIS A 92 -7.78 3.72 24.59
CA HIS A 92 -7.57 4.07 26.00
C HIS A 92 -8.04 5.48 26.38
N LEU A 93 -8.35 6.32 25.39
CA LEU A 93 -8.78 7.70 25.61
C LEU A 93 -10.31 7.79 25.57
N ARG A 94 -10.89 8.61 26.45
CA ARG A 94 -12.29 9.04 26.32
C ARG A 94 -12.39 10.04 25.20
N THR A 95 -12.43 9.56 23.96
CA THR A 95 -12.40 10.40 22.76
C THR A 95 -13.54 11.42 22.73
N GLN A 96 -14.66 11.12 23.38
CA GLN A 96 -15.83 11.99 23.59
C GLN A 96 -15.52 13.30 24.34
N GLU A 97 -14.45 13.32 25.13
CA GLU A 97 -14.01 14.51 25.88
C GLU A 97 -13.22 15.50 25.00
N TYR A 98 -12.88 15.10 23.76
CA TYR A 98 -12.05 15.88 22.85
C TYR A 98 -12.86 16.36 21.64
N SER A 99 -12.53 17.55 21.12
CA SER A 99 -13.05 18.01 19.83
C SER A 99 -12.40 17.28 18.65
N SER A 100 -12.99 17.41 17.46
CA SER A 100 -12.40 16.87 16.22
C SER A 100 -10.99 17.38 15.94
N GLU A 101 -10.71 18.66 16.25
CA GLU A 101 -9.39 19.25 16.05
C GLU A 101 -8.37 18.72 17.07
N GLU A 102 -8.78 18.55 18.33
CA GLU A 102 -7.91 17.98 19.36
C GLU A 102 -7.55 16.52 19.07
N LEU A 103 -8.49 15.73 18.55
CA LEU A 103 -8.20 14.37 18.12
C LEU A 103 -7.17 14.32 16.99
N LYS A 104 -7.09 15.32 16.10
CA LYS A 104 -6.03 15.35 15.06
C LYS A 104 -4.64 15.41 15.68
N LEU A 105 -4.48 16.07 16.83
CA LEU A 105 -3.22 16.09 17.57
C LEU A 105 -2.90 14.71 18.16
N TRP A 106 -3.91 14.02 18.69
CA TRP A 106 -3.76 12.64 19.15
C TRP A 106 -3.36 11.66 18.04
N HIS A 107 -3.85 11.85 16.81
CA HIS A 107 -3.48 11.01 15.66
C HIS A 107 -1.98 11.08 15.28
N VAL A 108 -1.28 12.12 15.72
CA VAL A 108 0.13 12.33 15.41
C VAL A 108 1.06 12.08 16.60
N VAL A 109 0.56 11.61 17.75
CA VAL A 109 1.38 11.36 18.95
C VAL A 109 2.43 10.29 18.71
N HIS A 110 3.61 10.54 19.27
CA HIS A 110 4.75 9.65 19.22
C HIS A 110 5.24 9.35 20.63
N GLY A 111 6.03 8.28 20.76
CA GLY A 111 6.66 7.91 22.02
C GLY A 111 7.76 6.90 21.81
N VAL A 112 8.23 6.34 22.93
CA VAL A 112 9.26 5.31 22.96
C VAL A 112 8.87 4.20 23.93
N ARG A 113 9.26 2.96 23.60
CA ARG A 113 9.20 1.84 24.54
C ARG A 113 10.44 1.88 25.43
N LEU A 114 10.22 2.06 26.73
CA LEU A 114 11.26 2.06 27.75
C LEU A 114 11.72 0.65 28.10
N GLY A 115 10.87 -0.36 28.00
CA GLY A 115 11.29 -1.75 28.21
C GLY A 115 10.14 -2.72 28.34
N TYR A 116 10.47 -3.93 28.77
CA TYR A 116 9.51 -4.99 29.06
C TYR A 116 9.47 -5.24 30.55
N VAL A 117 8.26 -5.42 31.06
CA VAL A 117 7.96 -5.73 32.45
C VAL A 117 7.35 -7.14 32.47
N ASP A 118 7.70 -7.91 33.49
CA ASP A 118 7.18 -9.26 33.68
C ASP A 118 5.64 -9.31 33.61
N GLY A 119 5.12 -10.46 33.19
CA GLY A 119 3.70 -10.60 32.85
C GLY A 119 3.35 -10.13 31.44
N GLY A 120 4.35 -9.90 30.58
CA GLY A 120 4.14 -9.60 29.15
C GLY A 120 3.80 -8.13 28.84
N TYR A 121 4.05 -7.22 29.79
CA TYR A 121 3.79 -5.79 29.60
C TYR A 121 4.97 -5.10 28.92
N SER A 122 4.66 -4.07 28.14
CA SER A 122 5.63 -3.11 27.65
C SER A 122 5.43 -1.76 28.34
N LEU A 123 6.49 -1.22 28.91
CA LEU A 123 6.50 0.11 29.50
C LEU A 123 6.76 1.15 28.40
N GLN A 124 5.86 2.12 28.28
CA GLN A 124 5.82 3.08 27.20
C GLN A 124 5.81 4.49 27.75
N LEU A 125 6.56 5.37 27.11
CA LEU A 125 6.57 6.81 27.38
C LEU A 125 6.07 7.53 26.13
N SER A 126 4.86 8.08 26.20
CA SER A 126 4.20 8.76 25.09
C SER A 126 4.20 10.26 25.30
N PHE A 127 4.44 11.02 24.24
CA PHE A 127 4.37 12.48 24.27
C PHE A 127 3.03 12.91 23.68
N VAL A 128 2.17 13.46 24.54
CA VAL A 128 0.73 13.61 24.29
C VAL A 128 0.23 15.00 24.68
N PRO A 129 -0.95 15.44 24.21
CA PRO A 129 -1.60 16.64 24.73
C PRO A 129 -1.91 16.53 26.23
N ASP A 130 -1.74 17.63 26.98
CA ASP A 130 -1.89 17.66 28.44
C ASP A 130 -3.35 17.47 28.89
N LYS A 131 -4.28 18.23 28.31
CA LYS A 131 -5.72 18.19 28.62
C LYS A 131 -6.57 18.44 27.37
N PRO A 132 -7.86 18.02 27.38
CA PRO A 132 -8.85 18.55 26.45
C PRO A 132 -8.87 20.09 26.51
N GLY A 133 -8.90 20.75 25.36
CA GLY A 133 -8.73 22.18 25.21
C GLY A 133 -7.78 22.56 24.06
N PRO A 134 -7.81 23.82 23.59
CA PRO A 134 -7.00 24.27 22.46
C PRO A 134 -5.51 24.17 22.76
N CYS A 135 -4.88 23.13 22.24
CA CYS A 135 -3.46 22.87 22.40
C CYS A 135 -2.66 23.64 21.35
N SER A 136 -2.26 24.87 21.68
CA SER A 136 -1.45 25.79 20.88
C SER A 136 -2.08 26.22 19.53
N SER A 137 -1.78 27.43 19.10
CA SER A 137 -2.26 27.99 17.82
C SER A 137 -1.57 27.41 16.58
N GLN A 138 -0.62 26.47 16.75
CA GLN A 138 0.18 25.96 15.64
C GLN A 138 -0.28 24.56 15.19
N PRO A 139 -0.50 24.34 13.88
CA PRO A 139 -0.78 23.02 13.36
C PRO A 139 0.45 22.10 13.55
N LEU A 140 0.23 20.99 14.24
CA LEU A 140 1.21 19.92 14.43
C LEU A 140 0.94 18.79 13.43
N ASP A 141 1.96 18.43 12.66
CA ASP A 141 1.96 17.25 11.79
C ASP A 141 2.81 16.13 12.41
N LYS A 142 2.83 14.95 11.76
CA LYS A 142 3.59 13.78 12.22
C LYS A 142 5.09 14.08 12.35
N THR A 143 5.67 14.83 11.42
CA THR A 143 7.11 15.14 11.39
C THR A 143 7.50 16.05 12.54
N ARG A 144 6.72 17.11 12.77
CA ARG A 144 6.91 18.05 13.89
C ARG A 144 6.72 17.36 15.23
N MET A 145 5.67 16.55 15.38
CA MET A 145 5.43 15.82 16.63
C MET A 145 6.57 14.83 16.94
N SER A 146 7.06 14.11 15.93
CA SER A 146 8.24 13.25 16.10
C SER A 146 9.46 14.05 16.54
N HIS A 147 9.72 15.21 15.92
CA HIS A 147 10.86 16.07 16.31
C HIS A 147 10.75 16.58 17.75
N TYR A 148 9.57 17.06 18.18
CA TYR A 148 9.36 17.52 19.55
C TYR A 148 9.49 16.38 20.56
N THR A 149 8.96 15.20 20.24
CA THR A 149 9.10 14.00 21.06
C THR A 149 10.57 13.62 21.25
N THR A 150 11.36 13.61 20.17
CA THR A 150 12.81 13.33 20.24
C THR A 150 13.54 14.34 21.12
N ARG A 151 13.25 15.64 20.99
CA ARG A 151 13.88 16.69 21.81
C ARG A 151 13.51 16.58 23.28
N ALA A 152 12.23 16.31 23.59
CA ALA A 152 11.78 16.12 24.96
C ALA A 152 12.47 14.90 25.59
N LEU A 153 12.57 13.78 24.86
CA LEU A 153 13.30 12.59 25.31
C LEU A 153 14.80 12.86 25.51
N GLN A 154 15.45 13.61 24.61
CA GLN A 154 16.84 14.02 24.79
C GLN A 154 17.03 14.85 26.06
N SER A 155 16.07 15.72 26.41
CA SER A 155 16.08 16.44 27.68
C SER A 155 16.02 15.48 28.87
N VAL A 156 15.11 14.49 28.86
CA VAL A 156 15.02 13.45 29.90
C VAL A 156 16.35 12.70 30.06
N VAL A 157 16.93 12.24 28.95
CA VAL A 157 18.21 11.51 28.98
C VAL A 157 19.34 12.39 29.53
N THR A 158 19.39 13.67 29.15
CA THR A 158 20.43 14.60 29.63
C THR A 158 20.35 14.81 31.13
N ILE A 159 19.15 15.06 31.66
CA ILE A 159 18.92 15.24 33.10
C ILE A 159 19.27 13.96 33.86
N LEU A 160 18.85 12.80 33.34
CA LEU A 160 19.18 11.53 33.96
C LEU A 160 20.69 11.28 33.98
N LYS A 161 21.42 11.56 32.90
CA LYS A 161 22.89 11.45 32.87
C LYS A 161 23.56 12.38 33.89
N GLN A 162 23.08 13.61 34.03
CA GLN A 162 23.60 14.55 35.02
C GLN A 162 23.40 14.03 36.45
N ARG A 163 22.24 13.44 36.75
CA ARG A 163 21.96 12.80 38.04
C ARG A 163 22.86 11.59 38.29
N MET A 164 23.00 10.73 37.29
CA MET A 164 23.87 9.55 37.37
C MET A 164 25.34 9.93 37.58
N ALA A 165 25.79 11.05 37.01
CA ALA A 165 27.13 11.58 37.23
C ALA A 165 27.33 12.22 38.63
N GLY A 166 26.24 12.67 39.25
CA GLY A 166 26.24 13.31 40.57
C GLY A 166 25.90 12.38 41.74
N LEU A 167 25.91 11.05 41.53
CA LEU A 167 25.62 10.08 42.58
C LEU A 167 26.69 10.10 43.68
N ASP A 168 26.26 9.93 44.93
CA ASP A 168 27.18 9.77 46.05
C ASP A 168 27.85 8.38 46.07
N ALA A 169 28.82 8.19 46.96
CA ALA A 169 29.54 6.91 47.07
C ALA A 169 28.62 5.73 47.41
N SER A 170 27.51 5.97 48.12
CA SER A 170 26.54 4.93 48.47
C SER A 170 25.77 4.48 47.24
N ASP A 171 25.23 5.40 46.45
CA ASP A 171 24.48 5.09 45.23
C ASP A 171 25.40 4.56 44.11
N LEU A 172 26.67 4.99 44.04
CA LEU A 172 27.67 4.41 43.14
C LEU A 172 27.97 2.93 43.45
N SER A 173 27.73 2.49 44.69
CA SER A 173 27.92 1.09 45.09
C SER A 173 26.76 0.17 44.67
N ARG A 174 25.65 0.73 44.17
CA ARG A 174 24.49 -0.06 43.74
C ARG A 174 24.87 -1.02 42.60
N PRO A 175 24.47 -2.30 42.63
CA PRO A 175 24.81 -3.26 41.59
C PRO A 175 24.37 -2.84 40.18
N THR A 176 23.23 -2.16 40.06
CA THR A 176 22.78 -1.60 38.77
C THR A 176 23.75 -0.54 38.25
N VAL A 177 24.24 0.35 39.10
CA VAL A 177 25.19 1.39 38.71
C VAL A 177 26.52 0.77 38.31
N GLN A 178 27.05 -0.17 39.10
CA GLN A 178 28.33 -0.83 38.83
C GLN A 178 28.35 -1.64 37.52
N LYS A 179 27.20 -2.17 37.08
CA LYS A 179 27.10 -2.98 35.87
C LYS A 179 26.94 -2.19 34.57
N ASN A 180 26.66 -0.89 34.65
CA ASN A 180 26.30 -0.09 33.48
C ASN A 180 27.24 1.09 33.27
N VAL A 181 27.36 1.49 32.01
CA VAL A 181 28.10 2.69 31.63
C VAL A 181 27.17 3.89 31.75
N LEU A 182 27.33 4.71 32.79
CA LEU A 182 26.40 5.81 33.09
C LEU A 182 26.37 6.93 32.02
N THR A 183 27.39 7.00 31.17
CA THR A 183 27.44 7.93 30.03
C THR A 183 26.64 7.43 28.82
N ASP A 184 26.30 6.14 28.76
CA ASP A 184 25.49 5.52 27.70
C ASP A 184 24.27 4.83 28.31
N LEU A 185 23.12 5.51 28.24
CA LEU A 185 21.84 5.02 28.76
C LEU A 185 20.98 4.36 27.67
N THR A 186 21.53 4.08 26.49
CA THR A 186 20.77 3.43 25.39
C THR A 186 20.18 2.09 25.82
N LYS A 187 20.91 1.35 26.66
CA LYS A 187 20.48 0.11 27.31
C LYS A 187 21.08 0.00 28.71
N VAL A 188 20.23 -0.01 29.73
CA VAL A 188 20.62 -0.15 31.14
C VAL A 188 20.09 -1.47 31.68
N ALA A 189 20.97 -2.35 32.14
CA ALA A 189 20.60 -3.58 32.84
C ALA A 189 20.20 -3.28 34.28
N ILE A 190 19.05 -3.77 34.74
CA ILE A 190 18.50 -3.44 36.06
C ILE A 190 18.64 -4.65 36.98
N CYS A 191 19.25 -4.45 38.15
CA CYS A 191 19.20 -5.43 39.23
C CYS A 191 17.92 -5.23 40.05
N HIS A 192 17.25 -6.33 40.40
CA HIS A 192 15.92 -6.30 41.06
C HIS A 192 15.84 -5.35 42.26
N GLN A 193 16.85 -5.37 43.14
CA GLN A 193 16.93 -4.53 44.34
C GLN A 193 17.01 -3.01 44.06
N ASP A 194 17.47 -2.60 42.88
CA ASP A 194 17.65 -1.18 42.53
C ASP A 194 16.54 -0.67 41.59
N GLN A 195 15.61 -1.52 41.13
CA GLN A 195 14.58 -1.15 40.16
C GLN A 195 13.79 0.08 40.62
N LYS A 196 13.27 0.05 41.85
CA LYS A 196 12.47 1.15 42.40
C LYS A 196 13.26 2.47 42.45
N TRP A 197 14.54 2.40 42.83
CA TRP A 197 15.43 3.57 42.86
C TRP A 197 15.67 4.12 41.45
N LEU A 198 16.02 3.26 40.48
CA LEU A 198 16.29 3.70 39.11
C LEU A 198 15.04 4.30 38.45
N LEU A 199 13.88 3.68 38.65
CA LEU A 199 12.61 4.20 38.16
C LEU A 199 12.26 5.54 38.81
N ALA A 200 12.57 5.76 40.09
CA ALA A 200 12.40 7.07 40.73
C ALA A 200 13.31 8.14 40.13
N GLN A 201 14.57 7.81 39.80
CA GLN A 201 15.47 8.74 39.11
C GLN A 201 14.94 9.12 37.72
N LEU A 202 14.42 8.15 36.96
CA LEU A 202 13.82 8.39 35.66
C LEU A 202 12.52 9.21 35.77
N ASP A 203 11.64 8.90 36.72
CA ASP A 203 10.39 9.61 36.95
C ASP A 203 10.62 11.09 37.22
N SER A 204 11.60 11.39 38.07
CA SER A 204 11.98 12.75 38.41
C SER A 204 12.65 13.47 37.22
N ALA A 205 13.47 12.78 36.42
CA ALA A 205 14.01 13.33 35.18
C ALA A 205 12.92 13.63 34.13
N ILE A 206 11.84 12.84 34.07
CA ILE A 206 10.67 13.10 33.23
C ILE A 206 9.94 14.37 33.68
N GLN A 207 9.79 14.57 34.99
CA GLN A 207 9.13 15.75 35.56
C GLN A 207 9.93 17.04 35.34
N GLU A 208 11.27 16.96 35.35
CA GLU A 208 12.16 18.12 35.14
C GLU A 208 12.44 18.44 33.67
N ALA A 209 12.11 17.53 32.74
CA ALA A 209 12.43 17.70 31.34
C ALA A 209 11.76 18.95 30.75
N THR A 210 12.51 19.68 29.91
CA THR A 210 11.97 20.84 29.22
C THR A 210 10.97 20.38 28.16
N ILE A 211 9.71 20.77 28.32
CA ILE A 211 8.64 20.44 27.39
C ILE A 211 8.33 21.65 26.50
N TYR A 212 8.47 21.45 25.18
CA TYR A 212 8.09 22.42 24.16
C TYR A 212 7.49 21.69 22.94
N PRO A 213 6.38 22.18 22.36
CA PRO A 213 5.58 23.36 22.76
C PRO A 213 4.81 23.18 24.08
N ARG A 214 4.34 24.28 24.67
CA ARG A 214 3.45 24.26 25.85
C ARG A 214 2.13 23.56 25.51
N GLY A 215 1.55 22.85 26.48
CA GLY A 215 0.30 22.09 26.31
C GLY A 215 0.51 20.61 25.96
N LEU A 216 1.75 20.14 25.89
CA LEU A 216 2.10 18.73 25.80
C LEU A 216 2.60 18.21 27.15
N ARG A 217 2.53 16.89 27.35
CA ARG A 217 3.05 16.18 28.52
C ARG A 217 3.60 14.81 28.15
N PHE A 218 4.35 14.22 29.07
CA PHE A 218 4.60 12.79 29.05
C PHE A 218 3.45 12.01 29.67
N MET A 219 3.10 10.88 29.05
CA MET A 219 2.16 9.89 29.54
C MET A 219 2.86 8.55 29.64
N VAL A 220 2.92 8.00 30.84
CA VAL A 220 3.53 6.71 31.13
C VAL A 220 2.44 5.65 31.10
N THR A 221 2.64 4.62 30.28
CA THR A 221 1.68 3.51 30.18
C THR A 221 2.36 2.15 30.24
N LEU A 222 1.74 1.20 30.92
CA LEU A 222 2.00 -0.24 30.74
C LEU A 222 0.98 -0.78 29.76
N VAL A 223 1.48 -1.45 28.73
CA VAL A 223 0.66 -1.94 27.61
C VAL A 223 0.91 -3.41 27.39
N ARG A 224 -0.19 -4.18 27.42
CA ARG A 224 -0.24 -5.60 27.12
C ARG A 224 -1.43 -5.84 26.20
N LEU A 225 -1.20 -5.97 24.89
CA LEU A 225 -2.27 -6.13 23.89
C LEU A 225 -2.06 -7.40 23.09
N GLY A 226 -3.16 -8.08 22.73
CA GLY A 226 -3.16 -9.28 21.88
C GLY A 226 -2.65 -10.56 22.56
N GLN A 227 -2.56 -10.55 23.89
CA GLN A 227 -2.29 -11.74 24.70
C GLN A 227 -3.63 -12.19 25.27
N LYS A 228 -4.31 -13.10 24.56
CA LYS A 228 -5.61 -13.67 24.96
C LYS A 228 -5.45 -14.48 26.23
N ASP A 229 -5.54 -13.82 27.38
CA ASP A 229 -5.43 -14.47 28.68
C ASP A 229 -6.77 -15.08 29.08
N PRO A 230 -6.79 -16.38 29.42
CA PRO A 230 -8.04 -17.11 29.48
C PRO A 230 -8.97 -16.68 30.62
N MET A 231 -8.50 -16.18 31.77
CA MET A 231 -9.43 -15.95 32.90
C MET A 231 -9.13 -14.77 33.83
N THR A 232 -7.91 -14.61 34.33
CA THR A 232 -7.65 -13.66 35.44
C THR A 232 -6.38 -12.86 35.26
N VAL A 233 -6.45 -11.56 35.56
CA VAL A 233 -5.27 -10.70 35.70
C VAL A 233 -5.25 -10.06 37.09
N GLU A 234 -4.18 -10.32 37.82
CA GLU A 234 -3.91 -9.72 39.13
C GLU A 234 -3.06 -8.46 38.95
N LEU A 235 -3.73 -7.32 38.74
CA LEU A 235 -3.07 -6.04 38.46
C LEU A 235 -2.10 -5.64 39.58
N TYR A 236 -2.43 -5.98 40.83
CA TYR A 236 -1.60 -5.68 42.00
C TYR A 236 -0.20 -6.35 41.99
N LYS A 237 0.00 -7.40 41.17
CA LYS A 237 1.31 -8.04 40.98
C LYS A 237 2.20 -7.27 40.01
N VAL A 238 1.63 -6.36 39.22
CA VAL A 238 2.33 -5.61 38.16
C VAL A 238 2.56 -4.16 38.58
N VAL A 239 1.53 -3.55 39.17
CA VAL A 239 1.57 -2.19 39.70
C VAL A 239 0.93 -2.13 41.07
N ASP A 240 1.26 -1.14 41.88
CA ASP A 240 0.45 -0.80 43.07
C ASP A 240 -0.84 -0.06 42.64
N PRO A 241 -2.02 -0.71 42.65
CA PRO A 241 -3.25 -0.14 42.10
C PRO A 241 -3.88 0.91 43.01
N LEU A 242 -3.46 1.03 44.28
CA LEU A 242 -4.17 1.85 45.26
C LEU A 242 -3.82 3.34 45.21
N HIS A 243 -2.62 3.68 44.72
CA HIS A 243 -2.11 5.04 44.90
C HIS A 243 -1.53 5.70 43.65
N HIS A 244 -1.38 4.99 42.52
CA HIS A 244 -0.61 5.52 41.39
C HIS A 244 -1.10 5.11 39.98
N VAL A 245 -2.30 4.52 39.87
CA VAL A 245 -2.94 4.28 38.56
C VAL A 245 -3.91 5.41 38.26
N VAL A 246 -3.69 6.09 37.13
CA VAL A 246 -4.54 7.20 36.66
C VAL A 246 -5.78 6.62 35.97
N ALA A 247 -5.55 5.69 35.05
CA ALA A 247 -6.59 5.05 34.26
C ALA A 247 -6.21 3.62 33.88
N LEU A 248 -7.21 2.78 33.66
CA LEU A 248 -7.08 1.40 33.23
C LEU A 248 -8.08 1.13 32.11
N SER A 249 -7.60 0.77 30.93
CA SER A 249 -8.43 0.14 29.89
C SER A 249 -8.29 -1.37 29.92
N VAL A 250 -9.44 -2.04 29.91
CA VAL A 250 -9.57 -3.49 29.88
C VAL A 250 -10.29 -3.88 28.61
N HIS A 251 -9.61 -4.61 27.72
CA HIS A 251 -10.22 -5.28 26.59
C HIS A 251 -10.72 -6.64 27.05
N VAL A 252 -12.03 -6.78 27.16
CA VAL A 252 -12.69 -8.05 27.45
C VAL A 252 -13.39 -8.54 26.20
N ALA A 253 -13.36 -9.84 25.97
CA ALA A 253 -14.10 -10.44 24.87
C ALA A 253 -14.81 -11.73 25.27
N CYS A 254 -15.83 -12.09 24.49
CA CYS A 254 -16.45 -13.40 24.50
C CYS A 254 -16.38 -13.99 23.09
N ASN A 255 -15.81 -15.19 22.98
CA ASN A 255 -15.90 -16.02 21.79
C ASN A 255 -17.17 -16.85 21.85
N ILE A 256 -17.81 -16.99 20.70
CA ILE A 256 -19.04 -17.73 20.49
C ILE A 256 -18.71 -18.82 19.47
N ARG A 257 -18.83 -20.07 19.91
CA ARG A 257 -18.58 -21.25 19.09
C ARG A 257 -19.79 -22.16 19.08
N SER A 258 -19.93 -22.90 17.99
CA SER A 258 -20.84 -24.04 17.96
C SER A 258 -20.27 -25.15 18.84
N SER A 259 -21.14 -25.92 19.49
CA SER A 259 -20.74 -27.17 20.14
C SER A 259 -20.26 -28.20 19.11
N ASP A 260 -20.79 -28.13 17.89
CA ASP A 260 -20.23 -28.79 16.73
C ASP A 260 -18.98 -28.02 16.29
N GLY A 261 -17.81 -28.58 16.61
CA GLY A 261 -16.50 -28.05 16.26
C GLY A 261 -16.23 -27.98 14.74
N HIS A 262 -17.21 -28.30 13.91
CA HIS A 262 -17.14 -28.23 12.46
C HIS A 262 -18.03 -27.14 11.86
N VAL A 263 -18.51 -26.20 12.66
CA VAL A 263 -19.32 -25.06 12.18
C VAL A 263 -18.59 -23.74 12.43
N ASP A 264 -18.37 -23.01 11.34
CA ASP A 264 -17.91 -21.63 11.37
C ASP A 264 -19.03 -20.68 11.71
N LEU A 265 -18.75 -19.74 12.61
CA LEU A 265 -19.71 -18.71 12.99
C LEU A 265 -19.18 -17.33 12.63
N MET A 266 -19.98 -16.59 11.87
CA MET A 266 -19.77 -15.17 11.62
C MET A 266 -20.97 -14.36 12.08
N TRP A 267 -20.77 -13.09 12.41
CA TRP A 267 -21.87 -12.18 12.67
C TRP A 267 -22.62 -11.85 11.39
N SER A 268 -23.96 -11.90 11.44
CA SER A 268 -24.78 -11.46 10.33
C SER A 268 -24.86 -9.94 10.27
N ARG A 269 -24.83 -9.40 9.04
CA ARG A 269 -25.06 -7.99 8.76
C ARG A 269 -26.43 -7.54 9.24
N ARG A 270 -27.44 -8.41 9.11
CA ARG A 270 -28.80 -8.16 9.62
C ARG A 270 -28.79 -7.86 11.12
N LEU A 271 -28.09 -8.68 11.92
CA LEU A 271 -27.97 -8.42 13.34
C LEU A 271 -27.22 -7.12 13.59
N VAL A 272 -26.02 -6.98 13.02
CA VAL A 272 -25.16 -5.79 13.21
C VAL A 272 -25.94 -4.51 12.93
N ASN A 273 -26.65 -4.42 11.81
CA ASN A 273 -27.46 -3.25 11.46
C ASN A 273 -28.66 -3.01 12.40
N SER A 274 -29.12 -4.04 13.12
CA SER A 274 -30.24 -3.94 14.07
C SER A 274 -29.83 -3.58 15.49
N VAL A 275 -28.56 -3.81 15.85
CA VAL A 275 -28.04 -3.60 17.22
C VAL A 275 -26.91 -2.59 17.31
N CYS A 276 -26.28 -2.23 16.20
CA CYS A 276 -25.27 -1.20 16.13
C CYS A 276 -25.84 0.02 15.40
N GLY A 277 -25.51 1.21 15.87
CA GLY A 277 -25.95 2.45 15.25
C GLY A 277 -25.09 2.87 14.06
N ARG A 278 -25.35 4.07 13.56
CA ARG A 278 -24.86 4.56 12.26
C ARG A 278 -23.47 5.18 12.33
N THR A 279 -22.99 5.53 13.53
CA THR A 279 -21.69 6.20 13.63
C THR A 279 -20.54 5.23 13.40
N GLY A 280 -20.64 3.96 13.84
CA GLY A 280 -19.58 2.95 13.72
C GLY A 280 -19.27 2.45 12.30
N TYR A 281 -18.19 1.68 12.18
CA TYR A 281 -17.75 1.09 10.93
C TYR A 281 -18.25 -0.35 10.80
N VAL A 282 -19.08 -0.59 9.79
CA VAL A 282 -19.49 -1.94 9.37
C VAL A 282 -18.71 -2.33 8.12
N TYR A 283 -18.02 -3.47 8.16
CA TYR A 283 -17.24 -3.98 7.04
C TYR A 283 -17.59 -5.44 6.77
N THR A 284 -17.55 -5.81 5.49
CA THR A 284 -17.80 -7.19 5.06
C THR A 284 -16.71 -8.10 5.61
N ASN A 285 -17.11 -9.30 6.04
CA ASN A 285 -16.20 -10.31 6.54
C ASN A 285 -16.07 -11.45 5.53
N GLN A 286 -14.85 -11.92 5.29
CA GLN A 286 -14.56 -13.05 4.39
C GLN A 286 -15.22 -12.92 3.01
N SER A 287 -15.38 -11.68 2.52
CA SER A 287 -16.06 -11.35 1.26
C SER A 287 -17.50 -11.83 1.11
N VAL A 288 -18.13 -12.32 2.19
CA VAL A 288 -19.54 -12.67 2.22
C VAL A 288 -20.33 -11.44 2.62
N THR A 289 -21.07 -10.83 1.68
CA THR A 289 -21.80 -9.57 1.92
C THR A 289 -22.68 -9.63 3.17
N GLU A 290 -23.37 -10.75 3.40
CA GLU A 290 -24.22 -10.94 4.58
C GLU A 290 -23.43 -11.11 5.89
N ALA A 291 -22.13 -11.43 5.83
CA ALA A 291 -21.26 -11.46 7.00
C ALA A 291 -20.67 -10.07 7.25
N ALA A 292 -20.76 -9.61 8.49
CA ALA A 292 -20.32 -8.28 8.86
C ALA A 292 -19.51 -8.29 10.15
N ASN A 293 -18.42 -7.55 10.14
CA ASN A 293 -17.77 -7.09 11.35
C ASN A 293 -18.19 -5.64 11.61
N TYR A 294 -18.21 -5.25 12.88
CA TYR A 294 -18.49 -3.92 13.35
C TYR A 294 -17.41 -3.47 14.32
N ALA A 295 -17.00 -2.22 14.22
CA ALA A 295 -16.21 -1.53 15.24
C ALA A 295 -16.86 -0.18 15.52
N SER A 296 -17.09 0.15 16.79
CA SER A 296 -17.52 1.49 17.17
C SER A 296 -16.43 2.51 16.81
N ASN A 297 -16.81 3.78 16.66
CA ASN A 297 -15.82 4.80 16.37
C ASN A 297 -14.88 5.01 17.56
N THR A 298 -13.65 5.40 17.22
CA THR A 298 -12.71 6.03 18.16
C THR A 298 -12.62 7.52 17.86
N ASP A 299 -13.76 8.13 17.51
CA ASP A 299 -13.91 9.57 17.29
C ASP A 299 -14.54 10.21 18.54
N HIS A 300 -14.82 11.52 18.47
CA HIS A 300 -15.40 12.27 19.59
C HIS A 300 -16.88 11.98 19.85
N LYS A 301 -17.47 10.98 19.19
CA LYS A 301 -18.87 10.62 19.38
C LYS A 301 -19.00 9.48 20.38
N SER A 302 -20.16 9.41 21.02
CA SER A 302 -20.47 8.32 21.92
C SER A 302 -20.62 6.98 21.20
N VAL A 303 -20.35 5.90 21.93
CA VAL A 303 -20.52 4.53 21.44
C VAL A 303 -21.98 4.31 21.06
N ASP A 304 -22.23 4.22 19.77
CA ASP A 304 -23.57 4.11 19.18
C ASP A 304 -23.93 2.63 18.99
N VAL A 305 -24.33 1.97 20.07
CA VAL A 305 -24.85 0.60 20.07
C VAL A 305 -26.17 0.55 20.85
N GLY A 306 -27.02 -0.41 20.52
CA GLY A 306 -28.33 -0.59 21.12
C GLY A 306 -28.28 -1.32 22.47
N PRO A 307 -29.40 -1.33 23.23
CA PRO A 307 -29.47 -1.91 24.58
C PRO A 307 -29.04 -3.38 24.65
N ALA A 308 -29.26 -4.14 23.57
CA ALA A 308 -28.90 -5.55 23.50
C ALA A 308 -27.38 -5.79 23.51
N VAL A 309 -26.59 -4.82 23.03
CA VAL A 309 -25.12 -4.89 23.04
C VAL A 309 -24.56 -4.24 24.31
N TRP A 310 -25.16 -3.13 24.75
CA TRP A 310 -24.82 -2.51 26.04
C TRP A 310 -24.96 -3.48 27.21
N GLY A 311 -26.07 -4.22 27.25
CA GLY A 311 -26.36 -5.19 28.31
C GLY A 311 -25.45 -6.42 28.33
N LEU A 312 -24.54 -6.57 27.36
CA LEU A 312 -23.54 -7.65 27.38
C LEU A 312 -22.43 -7.38 28.38
N PHE A 313 -22.13 -6.12 28.71
CA PHE A 313 -20.97 -5.77 29.52
C PHE A 313 -21.38 -5.41 30.96
N ARG A 314 -20.49 -5.71 31.91
CA ARG A 314 -20.71 -5.51 33.36
C ARG A 314 -19.54 -4.77 34.00
N ASP A 315 -19.81 -4.08 35.10
CA ASP A 315 -18.77 -3.61 36.03
C ASP A 315 -18.30 -4.80 36.90
N VAL A 316 -17.00 -4.88 37.18
CA VAL A 316 -16.39 -5.85 38.13
C VAL A 316 -17.08 -5.86 39.50
N ARG A 317 -17.75 -4.77 39.89
CA ARG A 317 -18.52 -4.68 41.14
C ARG A 317 -19.89 -5.37 41.09
N GLY A 318 -20.26 -5.98 39.97
CA GLY A 318 -21.51 -6.74 39.82
C GLY A 318 -22.76 -5.87 39.60
N GLY A 319 -22.60 -4.57 39.37
CA GLY A 319 -23.70 -3.67 39.03
C GLY A 319 -24.10 -3.74 37.55
N TYR A 320 -25.40 -3.63 37.27
CA TYR A 320 -25.91 -3.37 35.93
C TYR A 320 -25.71 -1.88 35.59
N GLY A 321 -25.08 -1.57 34.45
CA GLY A 321 -24.84 -0.21 33.98
C GLY A 321 -23.34 0.10 33.80
N VAL A 322 -22.79 -0.27 32.64
CA VAL A 322 -21.44 0.18 32.20
C VAL A 322 -21.48 1.54 31.48
N GLU A 323 -22.60 2.26 31.57
CA GLU A 323 -22.75 3.60 31.00
C GLU A 323 -21.68 4.53 31.62
N GLY A 324 -20.77 5.04 30.78
CA GLY A 324 -19.61 5.83 31.20
C GLY A 324 -18.31 5.02 31.41
N LEU A 325 -18.36 3.69 31.41
CA LEU A 325 -17.17 2.81 31.43
C LEU A 325 -16.86 2.22 30.05
N LEU A 326 -17.87 1.87 29.25
CA LEU A 326 -17.67 1.27 27.93
C LEU A 326 -17.23 2.35 26.92
N ASN A 327 -16.00 2.24 26.44
CA ASN A 327 -15.38 3.22 25.54
C ASN A 327 -15.32 2.75 24.09
N PHE A 328 -15.37 1.43 23.84
CA PHE A 328 -15.30 0.86 22.50
C PHE A 328 -15.97 -0.51 22.47
N VAL A 329 -16.60 -0.85 21.33
CA VAL A 329 -17.20 -2.16 21.09
C VAL A 329 -16.82 -2.66 19.70
N GLN A 330 -16.56 -3.96 19.58
CA GLN A 330 -16.33 -4.62 18.31
C GLN A 330 -17.07 -5.95 18.26
N LEU A 331 -17.76 -6.20 17.15
CA LEU A 331 -18.30 -7.51 16.81
C LEU A 331 -17.53 -7.99 15.59
N TYR A 332 -16.79 -9.08 15.69
CA TYR A 332 -15.99 -9.55 14.57
C TYR A 332 -15.87 -11.06 14.58
N CYS A 333 -15.42 -11.63 13.47
CA CYS A 333 -14.98 -13.02 13.44
C CYS A 333 -13.51 -13.12 13.83
N ASP A 334 -13.21 -13.94 14.83
CA ASP A 334 -11.85 -14.29 15.21
C ASP A 334 -11.28 -15.29 14.20
N GLY A 335 -10.67 -14.75 13.15
CA GLY A 335 -9.95 -15.47 12.11
C GLY A 335 -8.54 -14.92 11.89
N PRO A 336 -7.74 -15.49 11.00
CA PRO A 336 -6.42 -14.97 10.66
C PRO A 336 -6.53 -13.58 10.01
N HIS A 337 -6.18 -12.53 10.75
CA HIS A 337 -6.38 -11.12 10.34
C HIS A 337 -5.09 -10.28 10.41
N ARG A 338 -3.93 -10.91 10.59
CA ARG A 338 -2.66 -10.18 10.67
C ARG A 338 -2.25 -9.72 9.28
N HIS A 339 -2.68 -8.54 8.86
CA HIS A 339 -2.17 -7.94 7.63
C HIS A 339 -0.66 -7.64 7.79
N GLN A 340 0.14 -7.97 6.78
CA GLN A 340 1.49 -7.40 6.69
C GLN A 340 1.38 -5.87 6.75
N THR A 341 2.12 -5.26 7.66
CA THR A 341 2.09 -3.81 7.90
C THR A 341 2.27 -3.09 6.55
N PRO A 342 1.39 -2.13 6.18
CA PRO A 342 1.28 -1.58 4.83
C PRO A 342 2.43 -0.63 4.45
N TYR A 343 3.62 -0.83 5.01
CA TYR A 343 4.82 -0.04 4.68
C TYR A 343 5.12 -0.04 3.18
N TYR A 344 4.59 -1.01 2.43
CA TYR A 344 4.72 -1.06 0.98
C TYR A 344 3.37 -1.31 0.31
N LYS A 345 3.17 -0.57 -0.77
CA LYS A 345 1.97 -0.58 -1.60
C LYS A 345 1.88 -1.90 -2.38
N HIS A 346 0.65 -2.34 -2.68
CA HIS A 346 0.39 -3.64 -3.29
C HIS A 346 1.24 -3.85 -4.56
N PRO A 347 2.01 -4.95 -4.67
CA PRO A 347 3.00 -5.14 -5.74
C PRO A 347 2.37 -5.05 -7.14
N VAL A 348 1.11 -5.43 -7.25
CA VAL A 348 0.41 -5.49 -8.53
C VAL A 348 -0.15 -4.14 -8.95
N SER A 349 -0.59 -3.31 -8.00
CA SER A 349 -0.95 -1.92 -8.31
C SER A 349 0.27 -1.14 -8.82
N GLY A 350 1.47 -1.50 -8.37
CA GLY A 350 2.73 -0.97 -8.90
C GLY A 350 2.98 -1.39 -10.35
N ILE A 351 2.78 -2.67 -10.69
CA ILE A 351 2.90 -3.16 -12.08
C ILE A 351 1.85 -2.51 -12.99
N LEU A 352 0.60 -2.44 -12.55
CA LEU A 352 -0.50 -1.82 -13.31
C LEU A 352 -0.25 -0.33 -13.54
N ALA A 353 0.13 0.42 -12.50
CA ALA A 353 0.41 1.85 -12.63
C ALA A 353 1.62 2.13 -13.53
N THR A 354 2.60 1.22 -13.56
CA THR A 354 3.87 1.43 -14.28
C THR A 354 3.93 0.76 -15.65
N ASN A 355 2.90 0.00 -16.02
CA ASN A 355 2.89 -0.89 -17.19
C ASN A 355 4.08 -1.87 -17.22
N GLY A 356 4.65 -2.21 -16.06
CA GLY A 356 5.85 -3.05 -15.94
C GLY A 356 7.18 -2.35 -16.31
N VAL A 357 7.17 -1.03 -16.56
CA VAL A 357 8.37 -0.25 -16.88
C VAL A 357 8.94 0.38 -15.62
N LEU A 358 9.79 -0.39 -14.93
CA LEU A 358 10.58 0.10 -13.81
C LEU A 358 12.05 -0.26 -13.98
N HIS A 359 12.90 0.48 -13.28
CA HIS A 359 14.31 0.16 -13.18
C HIS A 359 14.51 -1.25 -12.61
N LYS A 360 15.55 -1.97 -13.08
CA LYS A 360 15.81 -3.37 -12.69
C LYS A 360 15.81 -3.59 -11.18
N ASN A 361 16.44 -2.69 -10.43
CA ASN A 361 16.45 -2.75 -8.96
C ASN A 361 15.05 -2.60 -8.35
N THR A 362 14.21 -1.73 -8.91
CA THR A 362 12.83 -1.55 -8.47
C THR A 362 11.98 -2.78 -8.82
N ASN A 363 12.15 -3.34 -10.02
CA ASN A 363 11.49 -4.59 -10.42
C ASN A 363 11.86 -5.75 -9.49
N ARG A 364 13.16 -5.97 -9.24
CA ARG A 364 13.62 -7.00 -8.31
C ARG A 364 13.06 -6.81 -6.89
N ALA A 365 12.98 -5.55 -6.42
CA ALA A 365 12.37 -5.24 -5.14
C ALA A 365 10.85 -5.55 -5.14
N MET A 366 10.13 -5.28 -6.23
CA MET A 366 8.72 -5.64 -6.36
C MET A 366 8.50 -7.16 -6.41
N GLU A 367 9.34 -7.90 -7.15
CA GLU A 367 9.27 -9.37 -7.20
C GLU A 367 9.49 -10.00 -5.82
N GLN A 368 10.52 -9.58 -5.09
CA GLN A 368 10.76 -10.05 -3.73
C GLN A 368 9.58 -9.73 -2.79
N ARG A 369 8.92 -8.58 -2.99
CA ARG A 369 7.72 -8.21 -2.22
C ARG A 369 6.51 -9.05 -2.61
N ALA A 370 6.30 -9.30 -3.90
CA ALA A 370 5.26 -10.20 -4.39
C ALA A 370 5.42 -11.60 -3.79
N GLN A 371 6.64 -12.13 -3.72
CA GLN A 371 6.91 -13.41 -3.08
C GLN A 371 6.58 -13.39 -1.57
N LYS A 372 6.95 -12.32 -0.86
CA LYS A 372 6.59 -12.15 0.56
C LYS A 372 5.09 -12.03 0.78
N TYR A 373 4.39 -11.36 -0.15
CA TYR A 373 2.94 -11.25 -0.16
C TYR A 373 2.32 -12.63 -0.34
N LEU A 374 2.66 -13.36 -1.40
CA LEU A 374 2.16 -14.72 -1.65
C LEU A 374 2.44 -15.68 -0.47
N SER A 375 3.64 -15.62 0.11
CA SER A 375 4.01 -16.41 1.29
C SER A 375 3.12 -16.08 2.50
N HIS A 376 2.84 -14.80 2.71
CA HIS A 376 1.95 -14.35 3.77
C HIS A 376 0.50 -14.83 3.56
N PHE A 377 -0.02 -14.75 2.34
CA PHE A 377 -1.36 -15.26 2.06
C PHE A 377 -1.44 -16.78 2.15
N LYS A 378 -0.39 -17.49 1.75
CA LYS A 378 -0.29 -18.94 2.00
C LYS A 378 -0.34 -19.23 3.51
N ASP A 379 0.34 -18.44 4.33
CA ASP A 379 0.27 -18.52 5.79
C ASP A 379 -1.12 -18.19 6.35
N LEU A 380 -1.80 -17.15 5.86
CA LEU A 380 -3.18 -16.85 6.21
C LEU A 380 -4.13 -18.00 5.82
N GLY A 381 -3.94 -18.58 4.62
CA GLY A 381 -4.70 -19.71 4.13
C GLY A 381 -4.53 -20.96 4.99
N MET A 382 -3.30 -21.28 5.38
CA MET A 382 -3.02 -22.37 6.33
C MET A 382 -3.70 -22.13 7.68
N LYS A 383 -3.70 -20.88 8.18
CA LYS A 383 -4.36 -20.52 9.43
C LYS A 383 -5.88 -20.48 9.32
N GLY A 384 -6.41 -20.24 8.12
CA GLY A 384 -7.83 -20.28 7.80
C GLY A 384 -8.46 -21.66 7.99
N ALA A 385 -7.65 -22.71 8.11
CA ALA A 385 -8.10 -24.05 8.47
C ALA A 385 -8.62 -24.17 9.92
N ALA A 386 -8.35 -23.20 10.80
CA ALA A 386 -8.88 -23.18 12.17
C ALA A 386 -10.30 -22.62 12.24
N VAL A 387 -11.21 -23.27 12.98
CA VAL A 387 -12.65 -22.93 13.04
C VAL A 387 -12.86 -21.46 13.34
N LEU A 388 -13.73 -20.81 12.57
CA LEU A 388 -14.00 -19.39 12.65
C LEU A 388 -15.06 -19.17 13.72
N THR A 389 -14.81 -18.19 14.57
CA THR A 389 -15.64 -17.98 15.76
C THR A 389 -16.13 -16.55 15.80
N ALA A 390 -17.42 -16.37 16.06
CA ALA A 390 -17.97 -15.04 16.25
C ALA A 390 -17.48 -14.53 17.61
N ARG A 391 -17.03 -13.28 17.65
CA ARG A 391 -16.42 -12.67 18.82
C ARG A 391 -17.04 -11.30 19.07
N VAL A 392 -17.36 -11.02 20.32
CA VAL A 392 -17.71 -9.68 20.79
C VAL A 392 -16.64 -9.20 21.76
N GLU A 393 -16.13 -8.00 21.54
CA GLU A 393 -15.12 -7.35 22.36
C GLU A 393 -15.67 -6.01 22.85
N GLY A 394 -15.41 -5.70 24.11
CA GLY A 394 -15.68 -4.40 24.71
C GLY A 394 -14.44 -3.88 25.40
N LEU A 395 -14.28 -2.56 25.37
CA LEU A 395 -13.28 -1.87 26.16
C LEU A 395 -13.93 -1.14 27.32
N LEU A 396 -13.55 -1.51 28.53
CA LEU A 396 -13.98 -0.86 29.77
C LEU A 396 -12.84 0.03 30.28
N LEU A 397 -13.16 1.28 30.61
CA LEU A 397 -12.22 2.28 31.10
C LEU A 397 -12.53 2.68 32.54
N TYR A 398 -11.65 2.30 33.46
CA TYR A 398 -11.68 2.66 34.87
C TYR A 398 -10.73 3.83 35.14
N CYS A 399 -11.10 4.74 36.04
CA CYS A 399 -10.28 5.90 36.39
C CYS A 399 -10.13 6.03 37.91
N GLY A 400 -8.94 6.46 38.35
CA GLY A 400 -8.67 6.78 39.76
C GLY A 400 -9.01 5.65 40.73
N ARG A 401 -9.89 5.94 41.71
CA ARG A 401 -10.21 5.00 42.80
C ARG A 401 -11.06 3.81 42.37
N ASP A 402 -11.67 3.85 41.19
CA ASP A 402 -12.49 2.76 40.66
C ASP A 402 -11.66 1.65 39.98
N VAL A 403 -10.33 1.78 39.93
CA VAL A 403 -9.45 0.79 39.30
C VAL A 403 -9.46 -0.52 40.11
N PRO A 404 -9.87 -1.65 39.51
CA PRO A 404 -9.91 -2.94 40.17
C PRO A 404 -8.49 -3.52 40.39
N ARG A 405 -8.30 -4.23 41.51
CA ARG A 405 -7.04 -4.92 41.81
C ARG A 405 -6.87 -6.23 41.04
N THR A 406 -7.98 -6.89 40.75
CA THR A 406 -8.03 -8.15 40.02
C THR A 406 -9.17 -8.09 39.02
N LEU A 407 -8.91 -8.61 37.82
CA LEU A 407 -9.85 -8.66 36.72
C LEU A 407 -10.18 -10.11 36.41
N TYR A 408 -11.45 -10.41 36.24
CA TYR A 408 -11.95 -11.71 35.80
C TYR A 408 -12.78 -11.48 34.53
N SER A 409 -12.42 -12.12 33.42
CA SER A 409 -13.10 -11.91 32.13
C SER A 409 -14.61 -12.20 32.24
N GLU A 410 -14.97 -13.27 32.94
CA GLU A 410 -16.35 -13.71 33.19
C GLU A 410 -17.20 -12.72 34.02
N CYS A 411 -16.57 -11.87 34.82
CA CYS A 411 -17.28 -10.85 35.59
C CYS A 411 -17.59 -9.59 34.76
N LEU A 412 -16.89 -9.40 33.64
CA LEU A 412 -16.96 -8.20 32.82
C LEU A 412 -17.89 -8.35 31.60
N ILE A 413 -18.25 -9.58 31.25
CA ILE A 413 -19.19 -9.89 30.18
C ILE A 413 -20.24 -10.90 30.62
N ASP A 414 -21.50 -10.57 30.38
CA ASP A 414 -22.67 -11.37 30.71
C ASP A 414 -22.89 -12.44 29.63
N THR A 415 -22.33 -13.62 29.85
CA THR A 415 -22.47 -14.76 28.93
C THR A 415 -23.93 -15.20 28.75
N ASN A 416 -24.80 -15.01 29.75
CA ASN A 416 -26.23 -15.30 29.63
C ASN A 416 -26.90 -14.33 28.64
N LYS A 417 -26.53 -13.05 28.67
CA LYS A 417 -27.02 -12.05 27.70
C LYS A 417 -26.46 -12.29 26.30
N VAL A 418 -25.21 -12.76 26.18
CA VAL A 418 -24.65 -13.19 24.89
C VAL A 418 -25.45 -14.37 24.33
N ALA A 419 -25.71 -15.41 25.15
CA ALA A 419 -26.53 -16.56 24.77
C ALA A 419 -27.95 -16.13 24.36
N GLU A 420 -28.58 -15.23 25.13
CA GLU A 420 -29.89 -14.67 24.83
C GLU A 420 -29.91 -13.94 23.47
N LEU A 421 -28.87 -13.15 23.18
CA LEU A 421 -28.74 -12.39 21.94
C LEU A 421 -28.69 -13.31 20.72
N VAL A 422 -27.86 -14.37 20.76
CA VAL A 422 -27.68 -15.29 19.63
C VAL A 422 -28.84 -16.28 19.48
N ALA A 423 -29.55 -16.59 20.56
CA ALA A 423 -30.70 -17.50 20.53
C ALA A 423 -32.00 -16.83 20.05
N LYS A 424 -32.22 -15.55 20.37
CA LYS A 424 -33.49 -14.86 20.06
C LYS A 424 -33.52 -14.17 18.70
N ARG A 425 -32.35 -13.97 18.07
CA ARG A 425 -32.22 -13.20 16.83
C ARG A 425 -31.50 -14.02 15.78
N PRO A 426 -31.74 -13.78 14.47
CA PRO A 426 -30.91 -14.32 13.41
C PRO A 426 -29.53 -13.63 13.45
N ALA A 427 -28.73 -14.03 14.43
CA ALA A 427 -27.52 -13.34 14.84
C ALA A 427 -26.30 -13.77 14.04
N LEU A 428 -26.27 -15.06 13.68
CA LEU A 428 -25.09 -15.72 13.18
C LEU A 428 -25.31 -16.26 11.77
N LEU A 429 -24.23 -16.34 11.02
CA LEU A 429 -24.13 -17.08 9.77
C LEU A 429 -23.31 -18.33 10.01
N PRO A 430 -23.94 -19.51 10.01
CA PRO A 430 -23.22 -20.77 10.13
C PRO A 430 -22.77 -21.28 8.76
N PHE A 431 -21.59 -21.88 8.72
CA PHE A 431 -21.06 -22.63 7.56
C PHE A 431 -20.36 -23.91 8.04
N LEU A 432 -20.46 -24.99 7.27
CA LEU A 432 -19.69 -26.21 7.54
C LEU A 432 -18.21 -26.02 7.19
N SER A 433 -17.35 -26.30 8.16
CA SER A 433 -15.90 -26.12 8.14
C SER A 433 -15.13 -27.31 7.54
N THR A 434 -15.72 -28.52 7.42
CA THR A 434 -14.95 -29.77 7.28
C THR A 434 -14.51 -30.16 5.88
N GLU A 435 -13.35 -30.85 5.83
CA GLU A 435 -12.81 -31.66 4.74
C GLU A 435 -13.43 -33.07 4.66
N ASN A 436 -14.74 -33.22 4.93
CA ASN A 436 -15.36 -34.55 4.77
C ASN A 436 -15.44 -34.83 3.26
N GLU A 437 -14.98 -36.00 2.79
CA GLU A 437 -14.93 -36.31 1.34
C GLU A 437 -16.30 -36.15 0.64
N ASP A 438 -17.39 -36.30 1.40
CA ASP A 438 -18.77 -36.14 0.93
C ASP A 438 -19.27 -34.68 0.86
N VAL A 439 -18.57 -33.72 1.49
CA VAL A 439 -18.95 -32.29 1.51
C VAL A 439 -17.70 -31.44 1.35
N ARG A 440 -17.48 -30.85 0.15
CA ARG A 440 -16.42 -29.85 -0.05
C ARG A 440 -16.64 -28.70 0.94
N GLY A 441 -15.78 -28.54 1.95
CA GLY A 441 -15.98 -27.53 2.98
C GLY A 441 -15.93 -26.09 2.46
N PHE A 442 -16.70 -25.19 3.09
CA PHE A 442 -16.74 -23.75 2.79
C PHE A 442 -15.33 -23.13 2.67
N ARG A 443 -14.37 -23.59 3.48
CA ARG A 443 -13.02 -23.03 3.61
C ARG A 443 -12.04 -23.40 2.51
N LYS A 444 -12.18 -24.60 1.93
CA LYS A 444 -11.31 -25.05 0.82
C LYS A 444 -11.41 -24.10 -0.36
N GLU A 445 -12.60 -23.50 -0.53
CA GLU A 445 -12.90 -22.59 -1.62
C GLU A 445 -12.82 -21.11 -1.20
N LEU A 446 -13.02 -20.78 0.08
CA LEU A 446 -12.98 -19.38 0.59
C LEU A 446 -11.59 -18.75 0.58
N VAL A 447 -10.54 -19.49 0.95
CA VAL A 447 -9.16 -18.95 0.92
C VAL A 447 -8.71 -18.70 -0.52
N PRO A 448 -8.92 -19.63 -1.47
CA PRO A 448 -8.78 -19.34 -2.89
C PRO A 448 -9.71 -18.21 -3.36
N LEU A 449 -10.91 -18.06 -2.82
CA LEU A 449 -11.83 -16.97 -3.16
C LEU A 449 -11.36 -15.61 -2.62
N GLU A 450 -10.83 -15.53 -1.40
CA GLU A 450 -10.24 -14.31 -0.83
C GLU A 450 -8.96 -13.94 -1.58
N LEU A 451 -8.10 -14.94 -1.84
CA LEU A 451 -6.96 -14.83 -2.73
C LEU A 451 -7.36 -14.35 -4.12
N ALA A 452 -8.40 -14.95 -4.71
CA ALA A 452 -8.85 -14.65 -6.05
C ALA A 452 -9.64 -13.34 -6.10
N LEU A 453 -10.30 -12.91 -5.03
CA LEU A 453 -10.94 -11.60 -4.91
C LEU A 453 -9.91 -10.51 -4.73
N GLU A 454 -8.87 -10.74 -3.93
CA GLU A 454 -7.73 -9.83 -3.90
C GLU A 454 -6.97 -9.86 -5.23
N GLU A 455 -6.85 -11.00 -5.89
CA GLU A 455 -6.30 -11.13 -7.24
C GLU A 455 -7.21 -10.47 -8.30
N TYR A 456 -8.52 -10.44 -8.09
CA TYR A 456 -9.49 -9.84 -8.99
C TYR A 456 -9.62 -8.33 -8.72
N HIS A 457 -9.45 -7.87 -7.49
CA HIS A 457 -9.51 -6.47 -7.07
C HIS A 457 -8.14 -5.77 -7.13
N HIS A 458 -7.07 -6.55 -7.04
CA HIS A 458 -5.70 -6.05 -6.94
C HIS A 458 -4.73 -6.72 -7.93
N GLY A 459 -5.15 -7.75 -8.68
CA GLY A 459 -4.38 -8.46 -9.71
C GLY A 459 -3.48 -9.57 -9.15
N GLN A 460 -3.17 -10.61 -9.93
CA GLN A 460 -2.00 -11.49 -9.65
C GLN A 460 -0.71 -10.68 -9.66
N PRO A 461 0.38 -11.09 -9.00
CA PRO A 461 1.71 -10.71 -9.43
C PRO A 461 1.88 -11.12 -10.90
N ARG A 462 1.60 -10.15 -11.78
CA ARG A 462 1.63 -10.36 -13.22
C ARG A 462 3.06 -10.64 -13.62
N THR A 463 3.30 -11.86 -14.07
CA THR A 463 4.40 -12.11 -14.98
C THR A 463 4.10 -11.41 -16.32
N PRO A 464 5.12 -11.16 -17.17
CA PRO A 464 4.96 -10.62 -18.53
C PRO A 464 4.09 -11.45 -19.50
N ALA A 465 3.29 -12.40 -19.02
CA ALA A 465 2.47 -13.31 -19.82
C ALA A 465 0.95 -13.12 -19.62
N HIS A 466 0.51 -12.19 -18.75
CA HIS A 466 -0.92 -12.05 -18.38
C HIS A 466 -1.53 -10.72 -18.88
N GLY A 467 -2.68 -10.79 -19.58
CA GLY A 467 -3.30 -9.66 -20.30
C GLY A 467 -3.75 -8.48 -19.43
N HIS A 468 -3.73 -7.25 -19.95
CA HIS A 468 -3.84 -5.95 -19.23
C HIS A 468 -5.25 -5.57 -18.70
N PHE A 469 -5.34 -5.03 -17.47
CA PHE A 469 -6.55 -4.37 -16.90
C PHE A 469 -6.27 -2.87 -16.66
N SER A 470 -7.26 -2.01 -16.87
CA SER A 470 -7.19 -0.59 -16.51
C SER A 470 -7.86 -0.35 -15.16
N VAL A 471 -7.42 0.67 -14.44
CA VAL A 471 -8.03 1.06 -13.17
C VAL A 471 -8.70 2.41 -13.37
N SER A 472 -9.99 2.52 -13.09
CA SER A 472 -10.64 3.84 -12.93
C SER A 472 -10.18 4.43 -11.59
N LEU A 473 -9.05 5.13 -11.61
CA LEU A 473 -8.40 5.67 -10.41
C LEU A 473 -8.70 7.14 -10.23
N GLU A 474 -9.69 7.41 -9.39
CA GLU A 474 -9.46 8.39 -8.35
C GLU A 474 -9.58 7.68 -7.01
N THR A 475 -8.57 7.82 -6.15
CA THR A 475 -8.57 7.38 -4.75
C THR A 475 -9.59 8.12 -3.88
N SER A 476 -10.37 9.02 -4.49
CA SER A 476 -11.39 9.86 -3.85
C SER A 476 -12.30 10.48 -4.91
N SER A 477 -13.11 9.67 -5.59
CA SER A 477 -14.10 10.23 -6.52
C SER A 477 -15.27 10.85 -5.75
N THR A 478 -15.46 12.17 -5.89
CA THR A 478 -16.67 12.90 -5.41
C THR A 478 -17.88 12.66 -6.32
N ASN A 479 -17.77 11.81 -7.34
CA ASN A 479 -18.86 11.47 -8.24
C ASN A 479 -19.81 10.45 -7.58
N ALA A 480 -21.10 10.80 -7.46
CA ALA A 480 -22.12 9.93 -6.85
C ALA A 480 -22.37 8.61 -7.62
N ARG A 481 -21.90 8.51 -8.88
CA ARG A 481 -21.98 7.28 -9.69
C ARG A 481 -20.69 6.44 -9.69
N SER A 482 -19.66 6.84 -8.94
CA SER A 482 -18.42 6.06 -8.83
C SER A 482 -18.67 4.70 -8.18
N LEU A 483 -18.18 3.62 -8.79
CA LEU A 483 -18.21 2.26 -8.22
C LEU A 483 -17.40 2.18 -6.91
N THR A 484 -16.30 2.93 -6.82
CA THR A 484 -15.52 3.07 -5.58
C THR A 484 -16.33 3.74 -4.47
N ARG A 485 -17.15 4.76 -4.80
CA ARG A 485 -18.01 5.46 -3.83
C ARG A 485 -19.28 4.68 -3.47
N THR A 486 -19.86 3.94 -4.42
CA THR A 486 -21.13 3.21 -4.22
C THR A 486 -20.93 1.80 -3.65
N ARG A 487 -19.79 1.17 -3.92
CA ARG A 487 -19.49 -0.23 -3.53
C ARG A 487 -18.23 -0.41 -2.70
N GLY A 488 -17.40 0.63 -2.52
CA GLY A 488 -16.16 0.55 -1.74
C GLY A 488 -14.99 -0.13 -2.48
N ILE A 489 -15.11 -0.37 -3.79
CA ILE A 489 -14.19 -1.20 -4.58
C ILE A 489 -13.35 -0.33 -5.54
N LEU A 490 -12.03 -0.59 -5.61
CA LEU A 490 -11.23 -0.19 -6.76
C LEU A 490 -11.75 -0.92 -8.00
N GLY A 491 -12.49 -0.24 -8.87
CA GLY A 491 -12.93 -0.82 -10.13
C GLY A 491 -11.72 -1.15 -11.02
N LEU A 492 -11.25 -2.39 -10.97
CA LEU A 492 -10.49 -2.97 -12.07
C LEU A 492 -11.50 -3.24 -13.18
N ALA A 493 -11.29 -2.56 -14.30
CA ALA A 493 -12.10 -2.79 -15.46
C ALA A 493 -11.20 -3.42 -16.53
N PRO A 494 -11.78 -4.19 -17.47
CA PRO A 494 -11.07 -4.54 -18.70
C PRO A 494 -10.38 -3.28 -19.24
N HIS A 495 -9.17 -3.40 -19.78
CA HIS A 495 -8.53 -2.26 -20.46
C HIS A 495 -9.44 -1.64 -21.55
N THR A 496 -10.48 -2.39 -21.96
CA THR A 496 -11.55 -2.04 -22.89
C THR A 496 -12.68 -1.19 -22.28
N SER A 497 -12.67 -0.93 -20.96
CA SER A 497 -13.72 -0.12 -20.32
C SER A 497 -13.52 1.36 -20.61
N ALA A 498 -14.64 2.09 -20.76
CA ALA A 498 -14.63 3.53 -20.96
C ALA A 498 -14.18 4.26 -19.67
N GLY A 499 -12.88 4.26 -19.40
CA GLY A 499 -12.27 5.03 -18.33
C GLY A 499 -12.30 6.53 -18.64
N ILE A 500 -12.58 7.34 -17.63
CA ILE A 500 -12.48 8.80 -17.70
C ILE A 500 -10.99 9.16 -17.61
N GLY A 501 -10.35 9.36 -18.76
CA GLY A 501 -9.01 9.96 -18.89
C GLY A 501 -7.90 9.02 -19.38
N LEU A 502 -6.98 9.59 -20.18
CA LEU A 502 -5.80 8.92 -20.76
C LEU A 502 -4.57 8.93 -19.84
N SER A 503 -4.73 9.24 -18.56
CA SER A 503 -3.62 9.47 -17.63
C SER A 503 -3.53 8.36 -16.58
N PRO A 504 -2.32 7.87 -16.25
CA PRO A 504 -2.15 6.91 -15.17
C PRO A 504 -2.52 7.54 -13.82
N PRO A 505 -2.79 6.71 -12.79
CA PRO A 505 -2.79 7.22 -11.42
C PRO A 505 -1.47 7.88 -11.06
N SER A 506 -1.47 8.72 -10.02
CA SER A 506 -0.27 9.43 -9.56
C SER A 506 0.93 8.48 -9.39
N LEU A 507 1.97 8.68 -10.22
CA LEU A 507 3.14 7.80 -10.28
C LEU A 507 4.20 8.14 -9.22
N THR A 508 4.09 9.32 -8.60
CA THR A 508 4.94 9.75 -7.46
C THR A 508 4.80 8.81 -6.26
N ILE A 509 3.68 8.09 -6.21
CA ILE A 509 3.40 7.02 -5.27
C ILE A 509 4.41 5.85 -5.46
N TRP A 510 4.85 5.54 -6.67
CA TRP A 510 5.61 4.33 -6.98
C TRP A 510 7.08 4.59 -7.22
N THR A 511 7.42 5.77 -7.73
CA THR A 511 8.80 6.17 -7.99
C THR A 511 8.95 7.67 -7.89
N SER A 512 10.03 8.15 -7.28
CA SER A 512 10.42 9.56 -7.30
C SER A 512 11.18 9.94 -8.58
N ASN A 513 11.48 8.97 -9.45
CA ASN A 513 12.21 9.20 -10.68
C ASN A 513 11.27 9.73 -11.77
N GLU A 514 11.36 11.02 -12.08
CA GLU A 514 10.52 11.70 -13.09
C GLU A 514 10.60 11.06 -14.49
N VAL A 515 11.76 10.52 -14.87
CA VAL A 515 11.94 9.85 -16.17
C VAL A 515 11.11 8.57 -16.22
N GLN A 516 11.10 7.78 -15.14
CA GLN A 516 10.24 6.59 -15.04
C GLN A 516 8.76 6.96 -15.03
N GLN A 517 8.39 8.06 -14.37
CA GLN A 517 7.01 8.53 -14.38
C GLN A 517 6.56 8.88 -15.81
N LYS A 518 7.39 9.61 -16.56
CA LYS A 518 7.12 9.95 -17.97
C LYS A 518 6.98 8.69 -18.84
N HIS A 519 7.87 7.71 -18.68
CA HIS A 519 7.82 6.45 -19.44
C HIS A 519 6.56 5.62 -19.16
N ALA A 520 6.20 5.45 -17.88
CA ALA A 520 5.00 4.73 -17.51
C ALA A 520 3.72 5.42 -18.02
N ALA A 521 3.68 6.76 -17.96
CA ALA A 521 2.57 7.55 -18.50
C ALA A 521 2.44 7.41 -20.03
N GLN A 522 3.54 7.35 -20.76
CA GLN A 522 3.53 7.18 -22.23
C GLN A 522 2.88 5.87 -22.67
N LEU A 523 3.02 4.79 -21.90
CA LEU A 523 2.42 3.48 -22.21
C LEU A 523 0.95 3.36 -21.78
N PHE A 524 0.48 4.24 -20.91
CA PHE A 524 -0.86 4.12 -20.34
C PHE A 524 -1.96 4.28 -21.41
N THR A 525 -1.76 5.21 -22.35
CA THR A 525 -2.66 5.40 -23.51
C THR A 525 -2.66 4.18 -24.43
N LEU A 526 -1.51 3.53 -24.62
CA LEU A 526 -1.43 2.28 -25.40
C LEU A 526 -2.18 1.14 -24.67
N ALA A 527 -2.01 1.01 -23.36
CA ALA A 527 -2.70 0.00 -22.56
C ALA A 527 -4.23 0.06 -22.74
N GLY A 528 -4.80 1.27 -22.74
CA GLY A 528 -6.24 1.48 -22.95
C GLY A 528 -6.74 1.29 -24.38
N SER A 529 -5.85 1.11 -25.37
CA SER A 529 -6.21 0.94 -26.78
C SER A 529 -5.94 -0.45 -27.34
N LEU A 530 -5.47 -1.40 -26.53
CA LEU A 530 -5.12 -2.76 -26.98
C LEU A 530 -6.30 -3.57 -27.55
N SER A 531 -7.54 -3.18 -27.25
CA SER A 531 -8.76 -3.77 -27.83
C SER A 531 -9.27 -3.06 -29.08
N ALA A 532 -8.66 -1.94 -29.46
CA ALA A 532 -9.01 -1.23 -30.68
C ALA A 532 -8.49 -1.98 -31.92
N ASN A 533 -8.84 -1.46 -33.09
CA ASN A 533 -8.27 -1.99 -34.34
C ASN A 533 -6.76 -1.68 -34.43
N GLU A 534 -6.10 -2.37 -35.36
CA GLU A 534 -4.66 -2.34 -35.59
C GLU A 534 -4.16 -0.91 -35.89
N ALA A 535 -4.97 -0.10 -36.57
CA ALA A 535 -4.67 1.30 -36.86
C ALA A 535 -4.57 2.15 -35.58
N VAL A 536 -5.51 2.00 -34.65
CA VAL A 536 -5.51 2.75 -33.37
C VAL A 536 -4.35 2.30 -32.48
N ILE A 537 -4.13 0.99 -32.36
CA ILE A 537 -2.98 0.43 -31.62
C ILE A 537 -1.68 0.96 -32.22
N GLY A 538 -1.55 0.88 -33.55
CA GLY A 538 -0.44 1.38 -34.33
C GLY A 538 -0.14 2.85 -34.08
N ARG A 539 -1.18 3.70 -34.06
CA ARG A 539 -1.02 5.12 -33.74
C ARG A 539 -0.38 5.33 -32.38
N HIS A 540 -0.86 4.64 -31.35
CA HIS A 540 -0.31 4.78 -30.01
C HIS A 540 1.10 4.22 -29.89
N MET A 541 1.44 3.14 -30.60
CA MET A 541 2.81 2.63 -30.67
C MET A 541 3.77 3.63 -31.32
N ILE A 542 3.40 4.22 -32.46
CA ILE A 542 4.21 5.22 -33.16
C ILE A 542 4.37 6.47 -32.29
N ARG A 543 3.30 6.92 -31.62
CA ARG A 543 3.35 8.04 -30.67
C ARG A 543 4.28 7.77 -29.50
N ALA A 544 4.24 6.58 -28.91
CA ALA A 544 5.17 6.20 -27.84
C ALA A 544 6.63 6.21 -28.32
N LEU A 545 6.89 5.78 -29.56
CA LEU A 545 8.20 5.83 -30.19
C LEU A 545 8.65 7.28 -30.49
N LEU A 546 7.78 8.10 -31.07
CA LEU A 546 8.08 9.49 -31.42
C LEU A 546 8.30 10.35 -30.16
N LYS A 547 7.46 10.23 -29.12
CA LYS A 547 7.65 10.92 -27.83
C LYS A 547 9.00 10.64 -27.19
N TYR A 548 9.53 9.44 -27.43
CA TYR A 548 10.84 9.07 -26.94
C TYR A 548 11.95 9.74 -27.76
N VAL A 549 11.79 9.77 -29.08
CA VAL A 549 12.81 10.22 -30.03
C VAL A 549 12.84 11.75 -30.17
N SER A 550 11.71 12.45 -29.96
CA SER A 550 11.57 13.89 -30.18
C SER A 550 11.96 14.78 -28.97
N TYR A 551 12.30 14.19 -27.81
CA TYR A 551 12.83 14.87 -26.60
C TYR A 551 12.40 16.33 -26.40
N GLY A 552 11.12 16.57 -26.12
CA GLY A 552 10.59 17.88 -25.72
C GLY A 552 10.02 18.75 -26.83
N VAL A 553 9.98 18.25 -28.07
CA VAL A 553 9.13 18.81 -29.14
C VAL A 553 7.71 18.28 -28.98
N ASP A 554 6.71 19.12 -29.25
CA ASP A 554 5.31 18.70 -29.22
C ASP A 554 5.09 17.50 -30.15
N GLU A 555 4.24 16.58 -29.71
CA GLU A 555 3.89 15.37 -30.43
C GLU A 555 3.22 15.72 -31.76
N ASP A 556 2.33 16.71 -31.74
CA ASP A 556 1.58 17.12 -32.93
C ASP A 556 2.50 17.84 -33.93
N ASP A 557 3.43 18.66 -33.45
CA ASP A 557 4.48 19.30 -34.28
C ASP A 557 5.39 18.24 -34.95
N THR A 558 5.71 17.17 -34.22
CA THR A 558 6.56 16.08 -34.73
C THR A 558 5.83 15.28 -35.80
N VAL A 559 4.54 14.99 -35.61
CA VAL A 559 3.71 14.27 -36.61
C VAL A 559 3.49 15.13 -37.86
N GLU A 560 3.30 16.44 -37.71
CA GLU A 560 3.19 17.37 -38.83
C GLU A 560 4.51 17.48 -39.63
N ALA A 561 5.65 17.57 -38.94
CA ALA A 561 6.99 17.54 -39.54
C ALA A 561 7.34 16.20 -40.23
N LEU A 562 6.56 15.14 -39.99
CA LEU A 562 6.71 13.84 -40.68
C LEU A 562 5.82 13.72 -41.92
N SER A 563 4.93 14.69 -42.12
CA SER A 563 4.14 14.85 -43.34
C SER A 563 4.87 15.70 -44.40
N ARG A 564 5.82 16.54 -43.98
CA ARG A 564 6.68 17.39 -44.82
C ARG A 564 8.09 17.45 -44.21
N PRO A 565 9.18 17.12 -44.94
CA PRO A 565 10.52 17.03 -44.34
C PRO A 565 11.03 18.43 -43.97
N LEU A 566 10.68 18.88 -42.77
CA LEU A 566 11.13 20.16 -42.22
C LEU A 566 12.18 19.90 -41.14
N PRO A 567 13.34 20.59 -41.14
CA PRO A 567 14.29 20.50 -40.06
C PRO A 567 13.67 21.04 -38.77
N LEU A 568 13.60 20.21 -37.71
CA LEU A 568 13.18 20.67 -36.38
C LEU A 568 14.31 21.51 -35.78
N THR A 569 14.16 22.83 -35.78
CA THR A 569 15.25 23.77 -35.42
C THR A 569 15.40 24.06 -33.93
N LYS A 570 14.67 23.38 -33.03
CA LYS A 570 14.69 23.71 -31.59
C LYS A 570 14.58 22.49 -30.67
N ALA A 571 15.68 21.78 -30.44
CA ALA A 571 15.96 21.09 -29.17
C ALA A 571 17.36 20.42 -29.19
N ARG A 572 18.34 20.96 -28.45
CA ARG A 572 19.56 20.20 -28.12
C ARG A 572 19.28 19.36 -26.87
N PRO A 573 19.46 18.02 -26.89
CA PRO A 573 19.34 17.21 -25.68
C PRO A 573 20.54 17.45 -24.76
N LYS A 574 20.28 17.80 -23.49
CA LYS A 574 21.17 17.49 -22.37
C LYS A 574 20.74 16.12 -21.84
N ASP A 575 21.69 15.21 -21.71
CA ASP A 575 21.60 13.89 -21.08
C ASP A 575 21.06 12.73 -21.93
N SER A 576 21.96 11.77 -22.17
CA SER A 576 21.71 10.50 -22.85
C SER A 576 21.17 9.46 -21.85
N VAL A 577 19.94 8.97 -22.05
CA VAL A 577 19.31 7.96 -21.18
C VAL A 577 19.35 6.57 -21.84
N GLU A 578 19.69 5.53 -21.06
CA GLU A 578 19.83 4.12 -21.49
C GLU A 578 18.49 3.36 -21.69
N TYR A 579 17.35 4.02 -21.49
CA TYR A 579 16.02 3.40 -21.42
C TYR A 579 15.13 3.36 -22.71
N PRO A 580 15.55 3.74 -23.95
CA PRO A 580 14.66 3.74 -25.14
C PRO A 580 14.09 2.37 -25.46
N ALA A 581 14.98 1.38 -25.40
CA ALA A 581 14.66 0.03 -25.81
C ALA A 581 13.66 -0.63 -24.87
N LEU A 582 13.54 -0.19 -23.61
CA LEU A 582 12.65 -0.82 -22.64
C LEU A 582 11.18 -0.39 -22.82
N VAL A 583 10.92 0.90 -23.08
CA VAL A 583 9.55 1.43 -23.24
C VAL A 583 8.91 0.88 -24.51
N PHE A 584 9.60 1.01 -25.65
CA PHE A 584 9.06 0.55 -26.92
C PHE A 584 9.04 -0.98 -27.03
N ARG A 585 10.03 -1.69 -26.45
CA ARG A 585 9.95 -3.15 -26.31
C ARG A 585 8.74 -3.56 -25.48
N ARG A 586 8.47 -2.87 -24.37
CA ARG A 586 7.28 -3.16 -23.56
C ARG A 586 6.01 -2.90 -24.36
N ALA A 587 5.92 -1.82 -25.13
CA ALA A 587 4.80 -1.58 -26.04
C ALA A 587 4.56 -2.76 -27.01
N ILE A 588 5.63 -3.29 -27.62
CA ILE A 588 5.56 -4.48 -28.48
C ILE A 588 5.08 -5.71 -27.70
N GLU A 589 5.62 -5.94 -26.50
CA GLU A 589 5.20 -7.04 -25.62
C GLU A 589 3.71 -6.95 -25.26
N MET A 590 3.23 -5.76 -24.88
CA MET A 590 1.81 -5.51 -24.54
C MET A 590 0.86 -5.85 -25.70
N VAL A 591 1.25 -5.53 -26.94
CA VAL A 591 0.45 -5.83 -28.14
C VAL A 591 0.43 -7.34 -28.42
N ARG A 592 1.56 -8.03 -28.24
CA ARG A 592 1.61 -9.50 -28.35
C ARG A 592 0.78 -10.19 -27.27
N GLU A 593 0.87 -9.71 -26.03
CA GLU A 593 0.10 -10.21 -24.88
C GLU A 593 -1.41 -10.04 -25.09
N ALA A 594 -1.83 -9.03 -25.87
CA ALA A 594 -3.22 -8.84 -26.30
C ALA A 594 -3.63 -9.71 -27.50
N GLY A 595 -2.76 -10.63 -27.96
CA GLY A 595 -3.04 -11.53 -29.10
C GLY A 595 -3.03 -10.82 -30.45
N ARG A 596 -2.38 -9.65 -30.57
CA ARG A 596 -2.28 -8.87 -31.79
C ARG A 596 -0.89 -8.96 -32.40
N ASP A 597 -0.77 -8.75 -33.71
CA ASP A 597 0.53 -8.64 -34.39
C ASP A 597 1.08 -7.21 -34.30
N PRO A 598 2.20 -6.96 -33.60
CA PRO A 598 2.80 -5.64 -33.51
C PRO A 598 3.28 -5.10 -34.86
N ALA A 599 3.69 -5.97 -35.79
CA ALA A 599 4.16 -5.54 -37.11
C ALA A 599 2.99 -4.98 -37.93
N LEU A 600 1.86 -5.69 -37.95
CA LEU A 600 0.63 -5.23 -38.57
C LEU A 600 0.11 -3.94 -37.92
N ALA A 601 0.09 -3.87 -36.58
CA ALA A 601 -0.31 -2.67 -35.86
C ALA A 601 0.55 -1.47 -36.25
N LEU A 602 1.89 -1.60 -36.25
CA LEU A 602 2.79 -0.51 -36.65
C LEU A 602 2.55 -0.07 -38.11
N LEU A 603 2.33 -1.02 -39.01
CA LEU A 603 2.08 -0.74 -40.42
C LEU A 603 0.75 0.02 -40.63
N GLU A 604 -0.33 -0.44 -40.00
CA GLU A 604 -1.62 0.25 -40.00
C GLU A 604 -1.55 1.62 -39.29
N GLY A 605 -0.72 1.73 -38.25
CA GLY A 605 -0.39 2.98 -37.61
C GLY A 605 0.24 3.99 -38.57
N LEU A 606 1.27 3.57 -39.32
CA LEU A 606 1.96 4.41 -40.30
C LEU A 606 1.01 4.87 -41.41
N ARG A 607 0.16 3.95 -41.91
CA ARG A 607 -0.90 4.25 -42.88
C ARG A 607 -1.90 5.26 -42.33
N SER A 608 -2.35 5.07 -41.09
CA SER A 608 -3.34 5.94 -40.48
C SER A 608 -2.83 7.36 -40.20
N PHE A 609 -1.52 7.52 -39.97
CA PHE A 609 -0.88 8.83 -39.87
C PHE A 609 -0.55 9.46 -41.23
N GLN A 610 -0.70 8.71 -42.33
CA GLN A 610 -0.30 9.12 -43.67
C GLN A 610 1.16 9.62 -43.74
N MET A 611 2.04 9.00 -42.94
CA MET A 611 3.43 9.42 -42.83
C MET A 611 4.16 9.14 -44.14
N LYS A 612 4.70 10.19 -44.76
CA LYS A 612 5.58 10.06 -45.93
C LYS A 612 7.02 9.83 -45.52
N PHE A 613 7.41 10.37 -44.37
CA PHE A 613 8.77 10.30 -43.85
C PHE A 613 8.75 9.79 -42.41
N PHE A 614 9.78 9.03 -42.04
CA PHE A 614 9.99 8.55 -40.68
C PHE A 614 11.41 8.92 -40.21
N PRO A 615 11.64 9.25 -38.94
CA PRO A 615 12.98 9.57 -38.43
C PRO A 615 13.98 8.45 -38.75
N LEU A 616 15.16 8.78 -39.31
CA LEU A 616 16.23 7.78 -39.44
C LEU A 616 16.83 7.53 -38.05
N LEU A 617 16.45 6.42 -37.43
CA LEU A 617 16.93 6.02 -36.12
C LEU A 617 18.26 5.28 -36.24
N ARG A 618 19.30 5.79 -35.59
CA ARG A 618 20.61 5.13 -35.49
C ARG A 618 20.75 4.45 -34.13
N PHE A 619 21.33 3.25 -34.12
CA PHE A 619 21.63 2.49 -32.90
C PHE A 619 23.13 2.57 -32.55
N ARG A 620 23.59 3.64 -31.89
CA ARG A 620 24.98 3.72 -31.36
C ARG A 620 25.08 4.69 -30.19
N ASP A 621 25.93 4.37 -29.21
CA ASP A 621 26.58 5.36 -28.36
C ASP A 621 28.09 5.46 -28.67
N PHE A 622 28.77 6.50 -28.17
CA PHE A 622 30.20 6.74 -28.37
C PHE A 622 31.14 5.67 -27.76
N LYS A 623 30.61 4.69 -27.02
CA LYS A 623 31.31 3.56 -26.39
C LYS A 623 30.81 2.18 -26.87
N GLY A 624 29.96 2.12 -27.91
CA GLY A 624 29.43 0.86 -28.46
C GLY A 624 28.18 0.28 -27.76
N GLY A 625 27.51 1.04 -26.90
CA GLY A 625 26.24 0.66 -26.27
C GLY A 625 25.02 0.77 -27.21
N LYS A 626 23.99 -0.07 -26.96
CA LYS A 626 22.71 -0.08 -27.71
C LYS A 626 21.83 1.12 -27.31
N ARG A 627 22.00 2.29 -27.95
CA ARG A 627 21.14 3.47 -27.75
C ARG A 627 20.46 3.88 -29.05
N LEU A 628 19.15 4.13 -29.00
CA LEU A 628 18.34 4.62 -30.12
C LEU A 628 18.40 6.15 -30.16
N GLN A 629 18.91 6.73 -31.25
CA GLN A 629 19.02 8.18 -31.43
C GLN A 629 18.54 8.61 -32.81
N TRP A 630 17.87 9.75 -32.87
CA TRP A 630 17.60 10.49 -34.10
C TRP A 630 18.39 11.79 -34.08
N ASN A 631 18.97 12.17 -35.22
CA ASN A 631 19.75 13.40 -35.35
C ASN A 631 18.89 14.64 -35.67
N GLN A 632 17.55 14.50 -35.64
CA GLN A 632 16.56 15.54 -35.94
C GLN A 632 16.65 16.11 -37.38
N LYS A 633 17.41 15.45 -38.26
CA LYS A 633 17.67 15.91 -39.64
C LYS A 633 17.38 14.84 -40.68
N ASP A 634 17.82 13.61 -40.42
CA ASP A 634 17.72 12.53 -41.38
C ASP A 634 16.34 11.85 -41.25
N PHE A 635 15.70 11.64 -42.39
CA PHE A 635 14.46 10.90 -42.50
C PHE A 635 14.58 9.79 -43.55
N VAL A 636 13.80 8.74 -43.38
CA VAL A 636 13.58 7.69 -44.38
C VAL A 636 12.20 7.83 -44.98
N GLU A 637 12.08 7.66 -46.28
CA GLU A 637 10.79 7.64 -46.96
C GLU A 637 10.06 6.33 -46.66
N VAL A 638 8.84 6.43 -46.12
CA VAL A 638 7.99 5.26 -45.85
C VAL A 638 7.22 4.93 -47.12
N ARG A 639 7.37 3.70 -47.62
CA ARG A 639 6.72 3.25 -48.85
C ARG A 639 6.09 1.89 -48.66
N GLU A 640 5.04 1.64 -49.43
CA GLU A 640 4.54 0.29 -49.62
C GLU A 640 5.53 -0.51 -50.49
N GLN A 641 5.64 -1.80 -50.18
CA GLN A 641 6.57 -2.69 -50.86
C GLN A 641 6.23 -2.75 -52.36
N GLY A 642 7.17 -2.32 -53.21
CA GLY A 642 6.99 -2.26 -54.67
C GLY A 642 6.63 -0.88 -55.23
N ALA A 643 6.35 0.13 -54.40
CA ALA A 643 6.10 1.48 -54.87
C ALA A 643 7.39 2.13 -55.43
N PRO A 644 7.32 2.85 -56.58
CA PRO A 644 8.48 3.50 -57.16
C PRO A 644 9.01 4.60 -56.24
N VAL A 645 10.35 4.71 -56.14
CA VAL A 645 11.04 5.79 -55.40
C VAL A 645 10.53 7.15 -55.88
N SER A 646 10.27 8.12 -54.99
CA SER A 646 9.85 9.45 -55.44
C SER A 646 10.88 10.10 -56.38
N VAL A 647 10.43 10.99 -57.26
CA VAL A 647 11.32 11.70 -58.19
C VAL A 647 12.36 12.53 -57.43
N ALA A 648 11.97 13.12 -56.29
CA ALA A 648 12.86 13.87 -55.43
C ALA A 648 14.00 12.99 -54.86
N THR A 649 13.66 11.84 -54.27
CA THR A 649 14.65 10.90 -53.73
C THR A 649 15.55 10.29 -54.82
N ARG A 650 15.01 10.08 -56.04
CA ARG A 650 15.83 9.69 -57.21
C ARG A 650 16.82 10.79 -57.61
N ALA A 651 16.39 12.05 -57.62
CA ALA A 651 17.23 13.18 -58.00
C ALA A 651 18.33 13.45 -56.96
N GLU A 652 18.04 13.33 -55.67
CA GLU A 652 19.04 13.42 -54.59
C GLU A 652 20.08 12.30 -54.70
N SER A 653 19.64 11.04 -54.87
CA SER A 653 20.56 9.92 -55.03
C SER A 653 21.44 10.05 -56.28
N LEU A 654 20.89 10.55 -57.39
CA LEU A 654 21.67 10.83 -58.60
C LEU A 654 22.68 11.95 -58.38
N THR A 655 22.28 13.00 -57.67
CA THR A 655 23.15 14.13 -57.32
C THR A 655 24.30 13.66 -56.45
N GLU A 656 24.04 12.86 -55.42
CA GLU A 656 25.09 12.34 -54.54
C GLU A 656 26.09 11.48 -55.32
N LYS A 657 25.62 10.62 -56.23
CA LYS A 657 26.50 9.85 -57.13
C LYS A 657 27.33 10.74 -58.04
N VAL A 658 26.76 11.80 -58.59
CA VAL A 658 27.48 12.79 -59.41
C VAL A 658 28.57 13.47 -58.59
N LEU A 659 28.27 13.89 -57.36
CA LEU A 659 29.24 14.55 -56.49
C LEU A 659 30.37 13.60 -56.10
N GLN A 660 30.05 12.35 -55.75
CA GLN A 660 31.05 11.32 -55.46
C GLN A 660 31.94 11.03 -56.67
N GLU A 661 31.38 10.96 -57.88
CA GLU A 661 32.12 10.73 -59.12
C GLU A 661 33.02 11.92 -59.48
N LEU A 662 32.55 13.16 -59.28
CA LEU A 662 33.35 14.38 -59.48
C LEU A 662 34.56 14.41 -58.53
N MET A 663 34.36 14.02 -57.27
CA MET A 663 35.44 13.90 -56.28
C MET A 663 36.40 12.76 -56.61
N ALA A 664 35.88 11.59 -56.99
CA ALA A 664 36.69 10.42 -57.31
C ALA A 664 37.58 10.62 -58.54
N ARG A 665 37.17 11.48 -59.48
CA ARG A 665 37.96 11.85 -60.66
C ARG A 665 38.83 13.10 -60.45
N GLU A 666 38.88 13.63 -59.22
CA GLU A 666 39.63 14.83 -58.84
C GLU A 666 39.32 16.08 -59.69
N LEU A 667 38.13 16.15 -60.28
CA LEU A 667 37.74 17.25 -61.18
C LEU A 667 37.46 18.56 -60.44
N THR A 668 37.17 18.48 -59.14
CA THR A 668 36.96 19.63 -58.28
C THR A 668 37.10 19.24 -56.80
N GLY A 669 37.45 20.21 -55.95
CA GLY A 669 37.57 20.00 -54.50
C GLY A 669 36.23 20.01 -53.77
N GLN A 670 36.15 19.31 -52.64
CA GLN A 670 34.92 19.15 -51.83
C GLN A 670 34.26 20.49 -51.45
N GLY A 671 35.04 21.53 -51.14
CA GLY A 671 34.52 22.85 -50.76
C GLY A 671 33.75 23.58 -51.87
N HIS A 672 34.03 23.28 -53.14
CA HIS A 672 33.28 23.86 -54.27
C HIS A 672 31.99 23.10 -54.59
N LEU A 673 31.81 21.90 -54.02
CA LEU A 673 30.67 21.03 -54.26
C LEU A 673 29.53 21.20 -53.24
N GLU A 674 29.80 21.82 -52.08
CA GLU A 674 28.81 21.98 -51.00
C GLU A 674 27.55 22.73 -51.45
N ILE A 675 27.70 23.78 -52.28
CA ILE A 675 26.56 24.56 -52.79
C ILE A 675 25.60 23.75 -53.68
N TYR A 676 26.08 22.65 -54.27
CA TYR A 676 25.30 21.80 -55.16
C TYR A 676 24.64 20.62 -54.47
N GLN A 677 25.00 20.31 -53.22
CA GLN A 677 24.35 19.27 -52.43
C GLN A 677 22.86 19.56 -52.23
N SER A 678 22.48 20.83 -52.13
CA SER A 678 21.07 21.25 -51.95
C SER A 678 20.34 21.59 -53.25
N HIS A 679 21.05 21.79 -54.37
CA HIS A 679 20.46 22.27 -55.63
C HIS A 679 20.44 21.21 -56.75
N GLY A 680 21.29 20.17 -56.66
CA GLY A 680 21.29 19.05 -57.59
C GLY A 680 21.95 19.34 -58.95
N MET A 681 22.66 18.36 -59.52
CA MET A 681 23.18 18.42 -60.90
C MET A 681 23.04 17.07 -61.62
N PRO A 682 21.82 16.49 -61.70
CA PRO A 682 21.64 15.14 -62.25
C PRO A 682 22.03 15.01 -63.72
N TRP A 683 21.96 16.09 -64.52
CA TRP A 683 22.39 16.12 -65.93
C TRP A 683 23.90 15.88 -66.10
N MET A 684 24.70 16.19 -65.08
CA MET A 684 26.15 15.99 -65.11
C MET A 684 26.51 14.50 -65.16
N SER A 685 25.64 13.61 -64.69
CA SER A 685 25.86 12.16 -64.76
C SER A 685 26.08 11.68 -66.20
N VAL A 686 25.34 12.25 -67.16
CA VAL A 686 25.49 11.93 -68.59
C VAL A 686 26.81 12.48 -69.14
N LEU A 687 27.23 13.67 -68.72
CA LEU A 687 28.50 14.24 -69.14
C LEU A 687 29.69 13.46 -68.59
N LEU A 688 29.64 13.03 -67.33
CA LEU A 688 30.68 12.22 -66.68
C LEU A 688 30.82 10.85 -67.34
N THR A 689 29.75 10.26 -67.88
CA THR A 689 29.88 9.01 -68.67
C THR A 689 30.59 9.19 -70.00
N ARG A 690 30.60 10.41 -70.57
CA ARG A 690 31.27 10.73 -71.84
C ARG A 690 32.71 11.18 -71.65
N MET A 691 33.10 11.54 -70.44
CA MET A 691 34.48 11.91 -70.13
C MET A 691 35.36 10.66 -69.89
N PRO A 692 36.61 10.66 -70.39
CA PRO A 692 37.61 9.68 -70.00
C PRO A 692 37.80 9.64 -68.48
N ARG A 693 38.11 8.46 -67.93
CA ARG A 693 38.31 8.29 -66.47
C ARG A 693 39.61 8.90 -65.97
N GLU A 694 40.61 9.08 -66.84
CA GLU A 694 41.88 9.72 -66.53
C GLU A 694 41.98 11.01 -67.36
N VAL A 695 41.92 12.15 -66.68
CA VAL A 695 42.21 13.46 -67.29
C VAL A 695 43.65 13.79 -66.97
N THR A 696 44.58 13.46 -67.88
CA THR A 696 46.00 13.74 -67.69
C THR A 696 46.24 15.26 -67.82
N TYR A 697 46.42 15.94 -66.69
CA TYR A 697 46.85 17.34 -66.68
C TYR A 697 48.24 17.45 -67.32
N MET A 698 48.35 17.94 -68.56
CA MET A 698 49.63 18.35 -69.12
C MET A 698 50.12 19.58 -68.34
N SER A 699 51.11 19.38 -67.47
CA SER A 699 51.81 20.48 -66.78
C SER A 699 52.54 21.34 -67.81
N MET A 700 52.02 22.53 -68.12
CA MET A 700 52.80 23.54 -68.83
C MET A 700 53.73 24.23 -67.84
N SER A 701 55.00 23.83 -67.81
CA SER A 701 56.10 24.65 -67.32
C SER A 701 56.96 25.07 -68.51
N PRO A 702 57.20 26.37 -68.71
CA PRO A 702 58.39 26.82 -69.41
C PRO A 702 59.30 27.55 -68.42
N ALA A 703 60.44 26.92 -68.11
CA ALA A 703 61.63 27.66 -67.74
C ALA A 703 62.22 28.36 -68.98
N TRP A 704 63.21 29.23 -68.73
CA TRP A 704 64.26 29.79 -69.60
C TRP A 704 64.12 31.28 -69.99
N PRO A 705 65.23 32.05 -70.00
CA PRO A 705 66.43 32.05 -69.15
C PRO A 705 66.74 33.46 -68.57
N SER A 706 67.83 33.54 -67.80
CA SER A 706 68.43 34.73 -67.12
C SER A 706 68.24 36.09 -67.76
#